data_AF-A0A8J8MA01-F1
#
_entry.id   AF-A0A8J8MA01-F1
#
_cell.length_a   1.000
_cell.length_b   1.000
_cell.length_c   1.000
_cell.angle_alpha   90.00
_cell.angle_beta   90.00
_cell.angle_gamma   90.00
#
_symmetry.space_group_name_H-M   'P 1'
#
loop_
_entity.id
_entity.type
_entity.pdbx_description
1 polymer ?
#
loop_
_entity_poly.entity_id
_entity_poly.type
_entity_poly.pdbx_seq_one_letter_code
_entity_poly.pdbx_strand_id
1 'polypeptide(L)'
;MKNNKLYLMLIIILVVIGYLLINYPTTVGLADNSDFYRVIQPEGLSSYENNKFFYAQQDFAYVKEFSNVLDNMKFIIKPNIKNISGYESTHTLLIKCAQLINGFVKYYKYGKIIDFDIRALSILYLVIFSLAIVLFVRSFPVKNIILKSILFLLTIFIYFDKGYLVYFNSFYGEPLILVSILLYIGSLLLIIYNNEDRILLYIVNLVSGCIFIGAKVANIPLGLIMIIFSGFLFYYKKDNKIRLVIIIGSLCMLITSIYYYVSVPQWMCDVNRYHSLFYGVLKDSEEPEEDLKYLGIDEEYLTLQNTNGYMDHKGYDMYSEDFKEEVYEKATPLKITFYYLTHLNRLLEKTKLSAASSAVLRPPYLGNYTKNDYNEALKFDERFSLWERIRKLTYDFALWIIILIFLSFIITSLVSLIKSKKTMDISQFRLLMLFRIMILIFSGSQFILPVIGNGEADLIKHMFLFNVLLDMMIIFIFVDLCKLIEIGEIKIVVGIISTLICIIVLIISINISYKNNRVVFGQYKNKDIVWEVLEETDEYYFVASKDIIDCRYFDEDNSNLWMDSDIRKWLNKETDNGFLSGFTNEQIDKIKEIPLKTILSPDKSSLIQTGEQPHYWYCIPAYVIQNADIAYGNVNREKVFMLSVEDFDKYVINKRKGNSYWLRTPYTNPRFVRVVGQDGFVYHKEAVITDIGVVPCMYIQK
;
A
#
# COMPACT_ATOMS: atom_id res chain seq x y z
N MET A 1 -16.29 -37.71 8.83
CA MET A 1 -15.25 -37.47 9.87
C MET A 1 -13.83 -37.28 9.31
N LYS A 2 -13.36 -38.07 8.34
CA LYS A 2 -11.97 -38.01 7.81
C LYS A 2 -11.60 -36.63 7.21
N ASN A 3 -12.49 -36.01 6.44
CA ASN A 3 -12.25 -34.69 5.82
C ASN A 3 -12.21 -33.54 6.84
N ASN A 4 -13.01 -33.59 7.92
CA ASN A 4 -13.01 -32.54 8.95
C ASN A 4 -11.70 -32.50 9.73
N LYS A 5 -11.09 -33.67 9.99
CA LYS A 5 -9.75 -33.75 10.61
C LYS A 5 -8.67 -33.14 9.72
N LEU A 6 -8.73 -33.38 8.41
CA LEU A 6 -7.80 -32.78 7.44
C LEU A 6 -7.91 -31.25 7.42
N TYR A 7 -9.13 -30.70 7.34
CA TYR A 7 -9.32 -29.25 7.35
C TYR A 7 -8.84 -28.61 8.64
N LEU A 8 -9.12 -29.22 9.80
CA LEU A 8 -8.61 -28.74 11.07
C LEU A 8 -7.07 -28.76 11.11
N MET A 9 -6.45 -29.83 10.62
CA MET A 9 -4.99 -29.93 10.53
C MET A 9 -4.41 -28.85 9.61
N LEU A 10 -5.03 -28.59 8.45
CA LEU A 10 -4.61 -27.51 7.55
C LEU A 10 -4.72 -26.14 8.21
N ILE A 11 -5.81 -25.87 8.94
CA ILE A 11 -5.96 -24.61 9.69
C ILE A 11 -4.82 -24.45 10.70
N ILE A 12 -4.51 -25.49 11.49
CA ILE A 12 -3.42 -25.45 12.48
C ILE A 12 -2.08 -25.20 11.79
N ILE A 13 -1.79 -25.92 10.69
CA ILE A 13 -0.55 -25.76 9.93
C ILE A 13 -0.43 -24.32 9.41
N LEU A 14 -1.49 -23.76 8.84
CA LEU A 14 -1.50 -22.39 8.32
C LEU A 14 -1.31 -21.34 9.43
N VAL A 15 -1.93 -21.54 10.61
CA VAL A 15 -1.70 -20.69 11.78
C VAL A 15 -0.24 -20.72 12.19
N VAL A 16 0.36 -21.91 12.29
CA VAL A 16 1.77 -22.06 12.66
C VAL A 16 2.69 -21.44 11.63
N ILE A 17 2.47 -21.70 10.33
CA ILE A 17 3.26 -21.11 9.25
C ILE A 17 3.15 -19.58 9.29
N GLY A 18 1.94 -19.03 9.34
CA GLY A 18 1.75 -17.57 9.39
C GLY A 18 2.39 -16.95 10.62
N TYR A 19 2.29 -17.61 11.79
CA TYR A 19 2.94 -17.16 13.02
C TYR A 19 4.47 -17.16 12.88
N LEU A 20 5.06 -18.22 12.32
CA LEU A 20 6.50 -18.31 12.08
C LEU A 20 6.97 -17.26 11.08
N LEU A 21 6.21 -17.06 9.99
CA LEU A 21 6.53 -16.03 9.01
C LEU A 21 6.61 -14.65 9.66
N ILE A 22 5.68 -14.31 10.54
CA ILE A 22 5.62 -13.01 11.20
C ILE A 22 6.64 -12.88 12.34
N ASN A 23 6.87 -13.94 13.11
CA ASN A 23 7.58 -13.86 14.39
C ASN A 23 9.00 -14.45 14.41
N TYR A 24 9.45 -15.19 13.37
CA TYR A 24 10.74 -15.90 13.37
C TYR A 24 11.64 -15.58 12.17
N PRO A 25 12.97 -15.34 12.35
CA PRO A 25 13.72 -15.30 13.62
C PRO A 25 13.44 -14.06 14.47
N THR A 26 13.00 -12.98 13.84
CA THR A 26 12.64 -11.72 14.51
C THR A 26 11.20 -11.35 14.19
N THR A 27 10.52 -10.83 15.20
CA THR A 27 9.13 -10.36 15.10
C THR A 27 9.05 -9.09 14.29
N VAL A 28 8.15 -9.10 13.30
CA VAL A 28 7.87 -7.93 12.46
C VAL A 28 6.41 -7.51 12.57
N GLY A 29 6.17 -6.23 12.36
CA GLY A 29 4.85 -5.63 12.28
C GLY A 29 4.85 -4.47 11.29
N LEU A 30 3.86 -3.57 11.39
CA LEU A 30 3.86 -2.32 10.64
C LEU A 30 3.89 -1.15 11.63
N ALA A 31 4.80 -0.20 11.42
CA ALA A 31 4.94 0.98 12.26
C ALA A 31 3.67 1.85 12.27
N ASP A 32 3.49 2.63 13.34
CA ASP A 32 2.36 3.54 13.51
C ASP A 32 2.57 4.83 12.70
N ASN A 33 1.66 5.11 11.77
CA ASN A 33 1.55 6.40 11.05
C ASN A 33 0.74 7.46 11.81
N SER A 34 0.49 7.26 13.10
CA SER A 34 -0.44 7.98 13.98
C SER A 34 -1.90 7.55 13.91
N ASP A 35 -2.26 6.56 13.09
CA ASP A 35 -3.63 6.02 13.06
C ASP A 35 -3.94 5.14 14.28
N PHE A 36 -2.93 4.53 14.94
CA PHE A 36 -3.18 3.60 16.05
C PHE A 36 -3.92 4.27 17.20
N TYR A 37 -3.58 5.53 17.49
CA TYR A 37 -4.17 6.29 18.59
C TYR A 37 -5.71 6.26 18.57
N ARG A 38 -6.32 6.30 17.37
CA ARG A 38 -7.77 6.32 17.16
C ARG A 38 -8.47 5.07 17.68
N VAL A 39 -7.76 3.93 17.72
CA VAL A 39 -8.32 2.64 18.15
C VAL A 39 -7.76 2.15 19.47
N ILE A 40 -6.54 2.53 19.86
CA ILE A 40 -5.95 2.05 21.13
C ILE A 40 -6.39 2.88 22.33
N GLN A 41 -6.61 4.20 22.15
CA GLN A 41 -6.97 5.10 23.25
C GLN A 41 -8.32 4.74 23.91
N PRO A 42 -9.40 4.47 23.15
CA PRO A 42 -10.68 4.05 23.76
C PRO A 42 -10.60 2.72 24.50
N GLU A 43 -9.64 1.85 24.11
CA GLU A 43 -9.41 0.53 24.70
C GLU A 43 -8.45 0.56 25.90
N GLY A 44 -8.00 1.76 26.30
CA GLY A 44 -7.14 1.96 27.46
C GLY A 44 -5.70 1.55 27.26
N LEU A 45 -5.24 1.62 26.02
CA LEU A 45 -3.86 1.38 25.62
C LEU A 45 -3.20 2.68 25.18
N SER A 46 -1.89 2.79 25.41
CA SER A 46 -1.05 3.87 24.90
C SER A 46 0.17 3.32 24.16
N SER A 47 0.60 4.03 23.13
CA SER A 47 1.83 3.76 22.40
C SER A 47 3.00 4.53 23.00
N TYR A 48 4.22 4.04 22.77
CA TYR A 48 5.42 4.79 23.11
C TYR A 48 5.69 5.80 21.97
N GLU A 49 5.53 7.10 22.23
CA GLU A 49 5.49 8.12 21.18
C GLU A 49 6.80 8.30 20.39
N ASN A 50 7.94 7.85 20.92
CA ASN A 50 9.28 8.26 20.46
C ASN A 50 9.76 7.66 19.12
N ASN A 51 8.98 6.83 18.42
CA ASN A 51 9.47 6.07 17.25
C ASN A 51 8.43 5.84 16.13
N LYS A 52 7.41 6.71 16.01
CA LYS A 52 6.39 6.62 14.94
C LYS A 52 7.03 6.55 13.54
N PHE A 53 6.32 5.95 12.59
CA PHE A 53 6.72 5.70 11.20
C PHE A 53 7.94 4.77 11.00
N PHE A 54 8.96 4.85 11.83
CA PHE A 54 10.24 4.19 11.55
C PHE A 54 10.37 2.79 12.15
N TYR A 55 9.68 2.50 13.24
CA TYR A 55 9.79 1.23 13.95
C TYR A 55 8.41 0.65 14.30
N ALA A 56 8.27 -0.66 14.13
CA ALA A 56 7.12 -1.39 14.62
C ALA A 56 7.11 -1.45 16.16
N GLN A 57 5.92 -1.44 16.76
CA GLN A 57 5.73 -1.56 18.20
C GLN A 57 5.12 -2.94 18.52
N GLN A 58 5.67 -3.59 19.55
CA GLN A 58 5.18 -4.91 20.01
C GLN A 58 4.31 -4.79 21.26
N ASP A 59 4.77 -4.02 22.25
CA ASP A 59 4.09 -3.86 23.53
C ASP A 59 3.47 -2.46 23.65
N PHE A 60 2.26 -2.42 24.19
CA PHE A 60 1.48 -1.20 24.42
C PHE A 60 1.09 -1.13 25.89
N ALA A 61 1.36 -0.01 26.57
CA ALA A 61 1.06 0.10 27.98
C ALA A 61 -0.46 0.23 28.21
N TYR A 62 -0.98 -0.42 29.24
CA TYR A 62 -2.30 -0.06 29.74
C TYR A 62 -2.23 1.26 30.51
N VAL A 63 -3.32 2.01 30.50
CA VAL A 63 -3.44 3.25 31.31
C VAL A 63 -3.36 2.99 32.83
N LYS A 64 -3.47 1.73 33.26
CA LYS A 64 -3.27 1.29 34.64
C LYS A 64 -2.82 -0.16 34.70
N GLU A 65 -2.16 -0.54 35.78
CA GLU A 65 -1.76 -1.92 36.08
C GLU A 65 -2.92 -2.72 36.68
N PHE A 66 -2.96 -4.04 36.41
CA PHE A 66 -3.90 -4.97 37.01
C PHE A 66 -3.18 -6.09 37.76
N SER A 67 -3.60 -6.31 39.01
CA SER A 67 -3.08 -7.38 39.87
C SER A 67 -3.79 -8.72 39.71
N ASN A 68 -4.88 -8.78 38.93
CA ASN A 68 -5.62 -10.00 38.65
C ASN A 68 -6.38 -9.90 37.32
N VAL A 69 -6.75 -11.07 36.78
CA VAL A 69 -7.45 -11.15 35.48
C VAL A 69 -8.86 -10.59 35.54
N LEU A 70 -9.58 -10.77 36.66
CA LEU A 70 -10.99 -10.36 36.75
C LEU A 70 -11.13 -8.83 36.61
N ASP A 71 -10.25 -8.07 37.23
CA ASP A 71 -10.25 -6.61 37.14
C ASP A 71 -9.84 -6.12 35.75
N ASN A 72 -8.90 -6.83 35.10
CA ASN A 72 -8.56 -6.58 33.70
C ASN A 72 -9.74 -6.86 32.77
N MET A 73 -10.47 -7.97 32.95
CA MET A 73 -11.67 -8.29 32.18
C MET A 73 -12.77 -7.23 32.32
N LYS A 74 -13.05 -6.79 33.57
CA LYS A 74 -14.02 -5.73 33.84
C LYS A 74 -13.64 -4.44 33.12
N PHE A 75 -12.35 -4.11 33.13
CA PHE A 75 -11.82 -2.95 32.42
C PHE A 75 -11.97 -3.07 30.91
N ILE A 76 -11.62 -4.20 30.30
CA ILE A 76 -11.74 -4.39 28.84
C ILE A 76 -13.21 -4.25 28.38
N ILE A 77 -14.15 -4.81 29.15
CA ILE A 77 -15.58 -4.70 28.83
C ILE A 77 -16.04 -3.24 28.92
N LYS A 78 -15.63 -2.53 29.98
CA LYS A 78 -16.01 -1.15 30.24
C LYS A 78 -14.80 -0.32 30.70
N PRO A 79 -13.99 0.22 29.77
CA PRO A 79 -12.79 0.96 30.12
C PRO A 79 -13.09 2.27 30.86
N ASN A 80 -14.30 2.83 30.66
CA ASN A 80 -14.70 4.16 31.11
C ASN A 80 -13.77 5.28 30.60
N ILE A 81 -13.21 5.09 29.40
CA ILE A 81 -12.35 6.06 28.74
C ILE A 81 -13.17 6.75 27.65
N LYS A 82 -13.15 8.08 27.64
CA LYS A 82 -13.82 8.87 26.60
C LYS A 82 -13.07 8.66 25.27
N ASN A 83 -13.78 8.24 24.22
CA ASN A 83 -13.22 8.20 22.88
C ASN A 83 -13.01 9.64 22.38
N ILE A 84 -11.78 10.14 22.42
CA ILE A 84 -11.45 11.52 22.05
C ILE A 84 -11.60 11.71 20.54
N SER A 85 -11.18 10.71 19.76
CA SER A 85 -11.23 10.77 18.30
C SER A 85 -12.66 10.63 17.74
N GLY A 86 -13.58 10.07 18.51
CA GLY A 86 -14.91 9.68 18.04
C GLY A 86 -14.91 8.55 17.00
N TYR A 87 -13.75 8.02 16.62
CA TYR A 87 -13.64 6.98 15.61
C TYR A 87 -14.18 5.65 16.14
N GLU A 88 -15.09 5.04 15.39
CA GLU A 88 -15.65 3.74 15.73
C GLU A 88 -15.38 2.72 14.63
N SER A 89 -15.09 1.48 15.04
CA SER A 89 -14.81 0.37 14.13
C SER A 89 -15.20 -0.96 14.75
N THR A 90 -15.53 -1.94 13.91
CA THR A 90 -15.68 -3.35 14.33
C THR A 90 -14.35 -3.94 14.82
N HIS A 91 -13.22 -3.28 14.52
CA HIS A 91 -11.89 -3.67 14.98
C HIS A 91 -11.78 -3.74 16.50
N THR A 92 -12.45 -2.85 17.24
CA THR A 92 -12.52 -2.86 18.70
C THR A 92 -12.91 -4.24 19.26
N LEU A 93 -13.82 -4.96 18.61
CA LEU A 93 -14.24 -6.29 19.08
C LEU A 93 -13.06 -7.27 19.14
N LEU A 94 -12.22 -7.27 18.10
CA LEU A 94 -11.08 -8.19 18.03
C LEU A 94 -9.94 -7.76 18.94
N ILE A 95 -9.72 -6.44 19.09
CA ILE A 95 -8.76 -5.88 20.05
C ILE A 95 -9.12 -6.32 21.47
N LYS A 96 -10.39 -6.19 21.89
CA LYS A 96 -10.85 -6.64 23.21
C LYS A 96 -10.64 -8.14 23.43
N CYS A 97 -10.96 -8.96 22.42
CA CYS A 97 -10.66 -10.40 22.47
C CYS A 97 -9.17 -10.67 22.64
N ALA A 98 -8.31 -9.93 21.93
CA ALA A 98 -6.86 -10.05 22.06
C ALA A 98 -6.38 -9.62 23.46
N GLN A 99 -6.90 -8.52 23.99
CA GLN A 99 -6.57 -8.03 25.34
C GLN A 99 -6.93 -9.06 26.41
N LEU A 100 -8.07 -9.76 26.28
CA LEU A 100 -8.46 -10.84 27.19
C LEU A 100 -7.42 -11.97 27.15
N ILE A 101 -7.08 -12.47 25.96
CA ILE A 101 -6.08 -13.54 25.78
C ILE A 101 -4.72 -13.12 26.35
N ASN A 102 -4.26 -11.92 26.02
CA ASN A 102 -3.02 -11.36 26.53
C ASN A 102 -3.04 -11.23 28.06
N GLY A 103 -4.14 -10.73 28.64
CA GLY A 103 -4.31 -10.58 30.08
C GLY A 103 -4.15 -11.90 30.84
N PHE A 104 -4.76 -12.98 30.35
CA PHE A 104 -4.57 -14.32 30.91
C PHE A 104 -3.10 -14.77 30.84
N VAL A 105 -2.45 -14.59 29.68
CA VAL A 105 -1.05 -15.01 29.47
C VAL A 105 -0.09 -14.21 30.34
N LYS A 106 -0.21 -12.88 30.37
CA LYS A 106 0.65 -11.99 31.17
C LYS A 106 0.48 -12.24 32.66
N TYR A 107 -0.76 -12.39 33.14
CA TYR A 107 -1.01 -12.74 34.55
C TYR A 107 -0.42 -14.11 34.92
N TYR A 108 -0.63 -15.14 34.09
CA TYR A 108 -0.06 -16.46 34.34
C TYR A 108 1.48 -16.44 34.40
N LYS A 109 2.12 -15.64 33.54
CA LYS A 109 3.58 -15.57 33.46
C LYS A 109 4.22 -14.67 34.52
N TYR A 110 3.58 -13.57 34.89
CA TYR A 110 4.20 -12.50 35.68
C TYR A 110 3.43 -12.12 36.96
N GLY A 111 2.24 -12.68 37.19
CA GLY A 111 1.37 -12.35 38.33
C GLY A 111 0.69 -10.98 38.25
N LYS A 112 0.94 -10.22 37.17
CA LYS A 112 0.39 -8.87 36.92
C LYS A 112 0.26 -8.59 35.43
N ILE A 113 -0.57 -7.62 35.08
CA ILE A 113 -0.84 -7.19 33.70
C ILE A 113 -0.55 -5.70 33.61
N ILE A 114 0.50 -5.34 32.86
CA ILE A 114 0.95 -3.94 32.68
C ILE A 114 0.80 -3.53 31.21
N ASP A 115 1.05 -4.46 30.30
CA ASP A 115 1.19 -4.20 28.87
C ASP A 115 0.42 -5.22 28.03
N PHE A 116 0.04 -4.77 26.84
CA PHE A 116 -0.59 -5.53 25.78
C PHE A 116 0.40 -5.87 24.69
N ASP A 117 0.58 -7.16 24.41
CA ASP A 117 1.42 -7.67 23.33
C ASP A 117 0.59 -7.85 22.05
N ILE A 118 0.98 -7.14 20.98
CA ILE A 118 0.29 -7.15 19.69
C ILE A 118 0.20 -8.54 19.05
N ARG A 119 1.09 -9.46 19.42
CA ARG A 119 1.08 -10.83 18.89
C ARG A 119 -0.19 -11.59 19.28
N ALA A 120 -0.84 -11.21 20.39
CA ALA A 120 -2.13 -11.78 20.76
C ALA A 120 -3.21 -11.47 19.71
N LEU A 121 -3.21 -10.25 19.17
CA LEU A 121 -4.12 -9.85 18.09
C LEU A 121 -3.76 -10.55 16.77
N SER A 122 -2.47 -10.65 16.45
CA SER A 122 -1.98 -11.38 15.29
C SER A 122 -2.38 -12.85 15.28
N ILE A 123 -2.31 -13.54 16.42
CA ILE A 123 -2.77 -14.94 16.55
C ILE A 123 -4.26 -15.06 16.24
N LEU A 124 -5.10 -14.13 16.73
CA LEU A 124 -6.52 -14.13 16.41
C LEU A 124 -6.75 -13.93 14.91
N TYR A 125 -6.06 -12.99 14.28
CA TYR A 125 -6.12 -12.81 12.84
C TYR A 125 -5.69 -14.07 12.10
N LEU A 126 -4.59 -14.72 12.49
CA LEU A 126 -4.09 -15.94 11.85
C LEU A 126 -5.09 -17.10 11.94
N VAL A 127 -5.78 -17.27 13.07
CA VAL A 127 -6.81 -18.31 13.22
C VAL A 127 -7.98 -18.05 12.26
N ILE A 128 -8.50 -16.82 12.26
CA ILE A 128 -9.63 -16.43 11.41
C ILE A 128 -9.23 -16.50 9.93
N PHE A 129 -8.05 -16.00 9.59
CA PHE A 129 -7.47 -16.01 8.24
C PHE A 129 -7.26 -17.43 7.73
N SER A 130 -6.67 -18.32 8.53
CA SER A 130 -6.44 -19.72 8.15
C SER A 130 -7.76 -20.47 7.92
N LEU A 131 -8.76 -20.22 8.78
CA LEU A 131 -10.13 -20.71 8.56
C LEU A 131 -10.70 -20.17 7.25
N ALA A 132 -10.56 -18.87 6.97
CA ALA A 132 -11.05 -18.22 5.77
C ALA A 132 -10.43 -18.83 4.50
N ILE A 133 -9.10 -19.00 4.47
CA ILE A 133 -8.36 -19.60 3.35
C ILE A 133 -8.82 -21.04 3.11
N VAL A 134 -8.96 -21.85 4.16
CA VAL A 134 -9.41 -23.24 4.03
C VAL A 134 -10.85 -23.30 3.52
N LEU A 135 -11.76 -22.46 4.02
CA LEU A 135 -13.14 -22.39 3.52
C LEU A 135 -13.19 -21.92 2.06
N PHE A 136 -12.42 -20.87 1.73
CA PHE A 136 -12.34 -20.29 0.40
C PHE A 136 -11.83 -21.30 -0.63
N VAL A 137 -10.69 -21.94 -0.39
CA VAL A 137 -10.14 -22.94 -1.34
C VAL A 137 -11.01 -24.19 -1.41
N ARG A 138 -11.58 -24.63 -0.29
CA ARG A 138 -12.53 -25.75 -0.26
C ARG A 138 -13.75 -25.48 -1.13
N SER A 139 -14.23 -24.24 -1.14
CA SER A 139 -15.47 -23.84 -1.83
C SER A 139 -15.42 -24.06 -3.34
N PHE A 140 -14.22 -24.04 -3.94
CA PHE A 140 -14.06 -24.15 -5.38
C PHE A 140 -14.38 -25.55 -5.91
N PRO A 141 -15.14 -25.65 -7.02
CA PRO A 141 -15.59 -26.91 -7.60
C PRO A 141 -14.51 -27.58 -8.48
N VAL A 142 -13.24 -27.53 -8.06
CA VAL A 142 -12.12 -28.22 -8.73
C VAL A 142 -12.01 -29.64 -8.16
N LYS A 143 -12.16 -30.66 -9.01
CA LYS A 143 -12.17 -32.08 -8.63
C LYS A 143 -10.79 -32.71 -8.65
N ASN A 144 -9.94 -32.32 -9.60
CA ASN A 144 -8.60 -32.83 -9.74
C ASN A 144 -7.74 -32.39 -8.54
N ILE A 145 -7.22 -33.37 -7.80
CA ILE A 145 -6.46 -33.12 -6.57
C ILE A 145 -5.17 -32.32 -6.83
N ILE A 146 -4.52 -32.51 -7.98
CA ILE A 146 -3.31 -31.80 -8.35
C ILE A 146 -3.66 -30.33 -8.61
N LEU A 147 -4.67 -30.06 -9.45
CA LEU A 147 -5.11 -28.69 -9.72
C LEU A 147 -5.61 -27.97 -8.46
N LYS A 148 -6.34 -28.69 -7.59
CA LYS A 148 -6.78 -28.16 -6.30
C LYS A 148 -5.63 -27.86 -5.35
N SER A 149 -4.57 -28.68 -5.38
CA SER A 149 -3.34 -28.43 -4.60
C SER A 149 -2.56 -27.24 -5.13
N ILE A 150 -2.46 -27.07 -6.45
CA ILE A 150 -1.85 -25.89 -7.08
C ILE A 150 -2.63 -24.63 -6.71
N LEU A 151 -3.97 -24.68 -6.78
CA LEU A 151 -4.85 -23.58 -6.36
C LEU A 151 -4.65 -23.20 -4.89
N PHE A 152 -4.52 -24.19 -4.01
CA PHE A 152 -4.21 -23.98 -2.59
C PHE A 152 -2.83 -23.30 -2.42
N LEU A 153 -1.79 -23.81 -3.10
CA LEU A 153 -0.45 -23.23 -3.05
C LEU A 153 -0.40 -21.81 -3.65
N LEU A 154 -1.13 -21.54 -4.73
CA LEU A 154 -1.27 -20.20 -5.31
C LEU A 154 -1.94 -19.23 -4.32
N THR A 155 -2.98 -19.69 -3.63
CA THR A 155 -3.71 -18.88 -2.63
C THR A 155 -2.80 -18.54 -1.44
N ILE A 156 -1.99 -19.50 -0.98
CA ILE A 156 -0.96 -19.26 0.05
C ILE A 156 0.12 -18.30 -0.48
N PHE A 157 0.66 -18.56 -1.67
CA PHE A 157 1.69 -17.75 -2.28
C PHE A 157 1.32 -16.26 -2.34
N ILE A 158 0.05 -15.96 -2.63
CA ILE A 158 -0.48 -14.60 -2.69
C ILE A 158 -0.74 -14.04 -1.28
N TYR A 159 -1.60 -14.67 -0.49
CA TYR A 159 -2.09 -14.05 0.75
C TYR A 159 -1.19 -14.26 1.98
N PHE A 160 -0.22 -15.19 1.93
CA PHE A 160 0.84 -15.31 2.94
C PHE A 160 2.07 -14.47 2.57
N ASP A 161 2.00 -13.66 1.51
CA ASP A 161 3.04 -12.68 1.22
C ASP A 161 3.18 -11.69 2.39
N LYS A 162 4.43 -11.32 2.66
CA LYS A 162 4.78 -10.43 3.77
C LYS A 162 4.08 -9.09 3.69
N GLY A 163 3.81 -8.56 2.48
CA GLY A 163 3.05 -7.35 2.27
C GLY A 163 1.66 -7.37 2.93
N TYR A 164 1.02 -8.54 3.03
CA TYR A 164 -0.25 -8.71 3.77
C TYR A 164 -0.03 -9.03 5.25
N LEU A 165 0.91 -9.92 5.55
CA LEU A 165 1.07 -10.45 6.92
C LEU A 165 1.63 -9.45 7.92
N VAL A 166 2.46 -8.47 7.50
CA VAL A 166 3.01 -7.47 8.45
C VAL A 166 1.94 -6.65 9.15
N TYR A 167 0.79 -6.44 8.49
CA TYR A 167 -0.33 -5.73 9.09
C TYR A 167 -0.93 -6.48 10.29
N PHE A 168 -0.74 -7.80 10.44
CA PHE A 168 -1.35 -8.55 11.54
C PHE A 168 -0.75 -8.18 12.91
N ASN A 169 0.50 -7.73 12.93
CA ASN A 169 1.15 -7.14 14.11
C ASN A 169 1.04 -5.59 14.04
N SER A 170 -0.18 -5.08 13.92
CA SER A 170 -0.48 -3.65 13.91
C SER A 170 -1.94 -3.38 14.32
N PHE A 171 -2.28 -2.14 14.62
CA PHE A 171 -3.66 -1.71 14.88
C PHE A 171 -4.36 -1.10 13.65
N TYR A 172 -3.86 -1.39 12.46
CA TYR A 172 -4.52 -1.06 11.20
C TYR A 172 -5.82 -1.87 11.02
N GLY A 173 -6.80 -1.33 10.29
CA GLY A 173 -8.07 -2.02 10.01
C GLY A 173 -7.95 -3.06 8.88
N GLU A 174 -6.89 -2.97 8.09
CA GLU A 174 -6.56 -3.75 6.91
C GLU A 174 -6.57 -5.28 7.16
N PRO A 175 -5.99 -5.84 8.25
CA PRO A 175 -6.12 -7.25 8.57
C PRO A 175 -7.58 -7.68 8.75
N LEU A 176 -8.39 -6.86 9.42
CA LEU A 176 -9.80 -7.16 9.65
C LEU A 176 -10.56 -7.24 8.33
N ILE A 177 -10.30 -6.29 7.43
CA ILE A 177 -10.83 -6.27 6.06
C ILE A 177 -10.49 -7.58 5.34
N LEU A 178 -9.21 -7.98 5.34
CA LEU A 178 -8.72 -9.18 4.66
C LEU A 178 -9.42 -10.45 5.20
N VAL A 179 -9.43 -10.65 6.51
CA VAL A 179 -10.00 -11.88 7.08
C VAL A 179 -11.52 -11.94 6.93
N SER A 180 -12.21 -10.79 7.07
CA SER A 180 -13.67 -10.76 6.97
C SER A 180 -14.15 -10.91 5.53
N ILE A 181 -13.48 -10.31 4.54
CA ILE A 181 -13.88 -10.46 3.13
C ILE A 181 -13.62 -11.89 2.63
N LEU A 182 -12.51 -12.52 3.01
CA LEU A 182 -12.24 -13.92 2.66
C LEU A 182 -13.24 -14.87 3.31
N LEU A 183 -13.64 -14.63 4.57
CA LEU A 183 -14.71 -15.40 5.22
C LEU A 183 -16.06 -15.20 4.54
N TYR A 184 -16.41 -13.96 4.20
CA TYR A 184 -17.66 -13.64 3.51
C TYR A 184 -17.73 -14.37 2.17
N ILE A 185 -16.71 -14.21 1.32
CA ILE A 185 -16.68 -14.83 0.01
C ILE A 185 -16.58 -16.35 0.11
N GLY A 186 -15.73 -16.90 0.98
CA GLY A 186 -15.57 -18.34 1.14
C GLY A 186 -16.87 -19.03 1.59
N SER A 187 -17.58 -18.45 2.57
CA SER A 187 -18.89 -18.95 3.02
C SER A 187 -19.96 -18.80 1.93
N LEU A 188 -19.97 -17.68 1.21
CA LEU A 188 -20.90 -17.43 0.10
C LEU A 188 -20.71 -18.45 -1.03
N LEU A 189 -19.47 -18.76 -1.38
CA LEU A 189 -19.15 -19.75 -2.40
C LEU A 189 -19.53 -21.17 -1.96
N LEU A 190 -19.42 -21.52 -0.68
CA LEU A 190 -19.94 -22.81 -0.18
C LEU A 190 -21.46 -22.89 -0.34
N ILE A 191 -22.18 -21.81 -0.07
CA ILE A 191 -23.64 -21.72 -0.24
C ILE A 191 -24.04 -21.86 -1.72
N ILE A 192 -23.26 -21.30 -2.64
CA ILE A 192 -23.58 -21.25 -4.08
C ILE A 192 -23.01 -22.46 -4.85
N TYR A 193 -21.70 -22.71 -4.81
CA TYR A 193 -21.09 -23.81 -5.58
C TYR A 193 -21.47 -25.18 -5.05
N ASN A 194 -21.52 -25.34 -3.71
CA ASN A 194 -21.73 -26.64 -3.08
C ASN A 194 -23.19 -26.84 -2.63
N ASN A 195 -24.06 -25.83 -2.84
CA ASN A 195 -25.45 -25.83 -2.38
C ASN A 195 -25.58 -26.21 -0.89
N GLU A 196 -24.62 -25.79 -0.06
CA GLU A 196 -24.59 -26.13 1.35
C GLU A 196 -25.55 -25.24 2.16
N ASP A 197 -26.75 -25.75 2.39
CA ASP A 197 -27.84 -25.05 3.10
C ASP A 197 -27.74 -25.16 4.64
N ARG A 198 -26.52 -25.12 5.17
CA ARG A 198 -26.28 -25.15 6.62
C ARG A 198 -26.44 -23.75 7.19
N ILE A 199 -27.37 -23.58 8.13
CA ILE A 199 -27.64 -22.28 8.79
C ILE A 199 -26.36 -21.60 9.30
N LEU A 200 -25.42 -22.37 9.85
CA LEU A 200 -24.13 -21.86 10.32
C LEU A 200 -23.35 -21.10 9.21
N LEU A 201 -23.39 -21.53 7.95
CA LEU A 201 -22.70 -20.85 6.85
C LEU A 201 -23.32 -19.48 6.56
N TYR A 202 -24.65 -19.37 6.65
CA TYR A 202 -25.35 -18.09 6.51
C TYR A 202 -25.03 -17.14 7.67
N ILE A 203 -24.96 -17.66 8.90
CA ILE A 203 -24.54 -16.87 10.07
C ILE A 203 -23.10 -16.38 9.89
N VAL A 204 -22.17 -17.25 9.48
CA VAL A 204 -20.77 -16.87 9.24
C VAL A 204 -20.69 -15.82 8.14
N ASN A 205 -21.38 -16.02 7.01
CA ASN A 205 -21.43 -15.07 5.91
C ASN A 205 -21.91 -13.68 6.39
N LEU A 206 -23.04 -13.64 7.07
CA LEU A 206 -23.66 -12.44 7.59
C LEU A 206 -22.79 -11.71 8.62
N VAL A 207 -22.28 -12.42 9.63
CA VAL A 207 -21.40 -11.85 10.67
C VAL A 207 -20.12 -11.30 10.03
N SER A 208 -19.52 -12.03 9.09
CA SER A 208 -18.35 -11.53 8.35
C SER A 208 -18.66 -10.29 7.51
N GLY A 209 -19.89 -10.17 6.98
CA GLY A 209 -20.36 -8.97 6.29
C GLY A 209 -20.48 -7.76 7.22
N CYS A 210 -21.11 -7.91 8.40
CA CYS A 210 -21.17 -6.83 9.40
C CYS A 210 -19.77 -6.39 9.85
N ILE A 211 -18.87 -7.35 10.14
CA ILE A 211 -17.49 -7.06 10.52
C ILE A 211 -16.77 -6.28 9.41
N PHE A 212 -16.90 -6.73 8.16
CA PHE A 212 -16.29 -6.08 7.01
C PHE A 212 -16.77 -4.63 6.83
N ILE A 213 -18.08 -4.40 6.91
CA ILE A 213 -18.69 -3.06 6.77
C ILE A 213 -18.11 -2.07 7.78
N GLY A 214 -18.04 -2.47 9.05
CA GLY A 214 -17.54 -1.60 10.11
C GLY A 214 -16.02 -1.57 10.27
N ALA A 215 -15.26 -2.32 9.46
CA ALA A 215 -13.80 -2.34 9.57
C ALA A 215 -13.17 -1.01 9.14
N LYS A 216 -13.75 -0.35 8.12
CA LYS A 216 -13.28 0.94 7.60
C LYS A 216 -14.42 1.66 6.88
N VAL A 217 -14.44 3.00 6.95
CA VAL A 217 -15.49 3.83 6.33
C VAL A 217 -15.65 3.55 4.83
N ALA A 218 -14.53 3.28 4.13
CA ALA A 218 -14.51 2.95 2.71
C ALA A 218 -15.28 1.66 2.33
N ASN A 219 -15.60 0.80 3.30
CA ASN A 219 -16.31 -0.46 3.08
C ASN A 219 -17.84 -0.31 3.13
N ILE A 220 -18.34 0.79 3.72
CA ILE A 220 -19.78 1.01 3.94
C ILE A 220 -20.59 0.90 2.63
N PRO A 221 -20.18 1.53 1.51
CA PRO A 221 -20.94 1.40 0.25
C PRO A 221 -21.04 -0.04 -0.27
N LEU A 222 -20.02 -0.87 -0.02
CA LEU A 222 -20.04 -2.28 -0.41
C LEU A 222 -21.06 -3.09 0.39
N GLY A 223 -21.36 -2.68 1.63
CA GLY A 223 -22.42 -3.29 2.45
C GLY A 223 -23.79 -3.28 1.77
N LEU A 224 -24.14 -2.19 1.08
CA LEU A 224 -25.38 -2.10 0.31
C LEU A 224 -25.44 -3.14 -0.81
N ILE A 225 -24.32 -3.37 -1.50
CA ILE A 225 -24.23 -4.39 -2.55
C ILE A 225 -24.35 -5.80 -1.94
N MET A 226 -23.77 -6.05 -0.76
CA MET A 226 -23.92 -7.33 -0.03
C MET A 226 -25.38 -7.60 0.37
N ILE A 227 -26.12 -6.55 0.76
CA ILE A 227 -27.55 -6.63 1.08
C ILE A 227 -28.37 -6.95 -0.18
N ILE A 228 -28.09 -6.27 -1.31
CA ILE A 228 -28.74 -6.57 -2.60
C ILE A 228 -28.47 -8.03 -3.00
N PHE A 229 -27.22 -8.49 -2.86
CA PHE A 229 -26.86 -9.89 -3.12
C PHE A 229 -27.63 -10.87 -2.22
N SER A 230 -27.76 -10.53 -0.93
CA SER A 230 -28.55 -11.29 0.04
C SER A 230 -30.03 -11.38 -0.35
N GLY A 231 -30.59 -10.33 -0.97
CA GLY A 231 -31.94 -10.37 -1.56
C GLY A 231 -32.08 -11.41 -2.67
N PHE A 232 -31.07 -11.56 -3.54
CA PHE A 232 -31.06 -12.63 -4.53
C PHE A 232 -30.96 -14.02 -3.89
N LEU A 233 -30.14 -14.19 -2.84
CA LEU A 233 -30.10 -15.45 -2.08
C LEU A 233 -31.47 -15.78 -1.48
N PHE A 234 -32.15 -14.80 -0.89
CA PHE A 234 -33.50 -14.98 -0.32
C PHE A 234 -34.49 -15.49 -1.37
N TYR A 235 -34.47 -14.89 -2.57
CA TYR A 235 -35.35 -15.27 -3.67
C TYR A 235 -35.15 -16.74 -4.09
N TYR A 236 -33.90 -17.19 -4.23
CA TYR A 236 -33.59 -18.53 -4.74
C TYR A 236 -33.63 -19.64 -3.69
N LYS A 237 -33.38 -19.35 -2.40
CA LYS A 237 -33.45 -20.37 -1.34
C LYS A 237 -34.89 -20.64 -0.94
N LYS A 238 -35.25 -21.89 -0.65
CA LYS A 238 -36.64 -22.32 -0.34
C LYS A 238 -36.91 -22.53 1.15
N ASP A 239 -35.89 -22.84 1.95
CA ASP A 239 -36.04 -23.11 3.38
C ASP A 239 -36.38 -21.81 4.15
N ASN A 240 -37.49 -21.85 4.92
CA ASN A 240 -37.97 -20.69 5.68
C ASN A 240 -37.04 -20.25 6.81
N LYS A 241 -36.31 -21.18 7.46
CA LYS A 241 -35.33 -20.84 8.50
C LYS A 241 -34.13 -20.13 7.88
N ILE A 242 -33.65 -20.61 6.73
CA ILE A 242 -32.56 -19.95 5.99
C ILE A 242 -33.00 -18.57 5.52
N ARG A 243 -34.19 -18.46 4.93
CA ARG A 243 -34.78 -17.17 4.53
C ARG A 243 -34.88 -16.19 5.69
N LEU A 244 -35.31 -16.65 6.87
CA LEU A 244 -35.36 -15.84 8.08
C LEU A 244 -33.97 -15.32 8.48
N VAL A 245 -32.94 -16.19 8.45
CA VAL A 245 -31.56 -15.79 8.74
C VAL A 245 -31.04 -14.77 7.72
N ILE A 246 -31.37 -14.93 6.43
CA ILE A 246 -31.01 -13.96 5.38
C ILE A 246 -31.68 -12.60 5.64
N ILE A 247 -32.96 -12.57 6.02
CA ILE A 247 -33.69 -11.33 6.33
C ILE A 247 -33.06 -10.64 7.54
N ILE A 248 -32.92 -11.35 8.67
CA ILE A 248 -32.30 -10.82 9.89
C ILE A 248 -30.91 -10.30 9.56
N GLY A 249 -30.17 -11.04 8.73
CA GLY A 249 -28.84 -10.66 8.30
C GLY A 249 -28.72 -9.43 7.47
N SER A 250 -29.60 -9.32 6.47
CA SER A 250 -29.69 -8.15 5.61
C SER A 250 -30.04 -6.92 6.44
N LEU A 251 -30.95 -7.06 7.42
CA LEU A 251 -31.30 -6.00 8.36
C LEU A 251 -30.11 -5.62 9.27
N CYS A 252 -29.38 -6.60 9.81
CA CYS A 252 -28.18 -6.35 10.61
C CYS A 252 -27.10 -5.63 9.80
N MET A 253 -26.84 -6.04 8.54
CA MET A 253 -25.89 -5.36 7.66
C MET A 253 -26.34 -3.94 7.33
N LEU A 254 -27.65 -3.72 7.13
CA LEU A 254 -28.21 -2.39 6.89
C LEU A 254 -28.02 -1.48 8.11
N ILE A 255 -28.40 -1.97 9.30
CA ILE A 255 -28.21 -1.26 10.57
C ILE A 255 -26.72 -0.94 10.79
N THR A 256 -25.84 -1.92 10.52
CA THR A 256 -24.39 -1.73 10.63
C THR A 256 -23.89 -0.65 9.67
N SER A 257 -24.37 -0.66 8.42
CA SER A 257 -24.00 0.35 7.42
C SER A 257 -24.45 1.76 7.84
N ILE A 258 -25.69 1.89 8.32
CA ILE A 258 -26.25 3.17 8.79
C ILE A 258 -25.49 3.65 10.03
N TYR A 259 -25.26 2.76 11.00
CA TYR A 259 -24.56 3.08 12.24
C TYR A 259 -23.16 3.64 11.97
N TYR A 260 -22.35 2.92 11.20
CA TYR A 260 -20.98 3.38 10.91
C TYR A 260 -20.94 4.59 9.98
N TYR A 261 -21.95 4.80 9.14
CA TYR A 261 -22.05 6.02 8.33
C TYR A 261 -22.33 7.25 9.20
N VAL A 262 -23.27 7.15 10.14
CA VAL A 262 -23.61 8.27 11.05
C VAL A 262 -22.54 8.49 12.12
N SER A 263 -21.76 7.46 12.45
CA SER A 263 -20.68 7.54 13.45
C SER A 263 -19.35 8.05 12.89
N VAL A 264 -19.27 8.43 11.61
CA VAL A 264 -18.04 9.01 11.05
C VAL A 264 -17.77 10.38 11.70
N PRO A 265 -16.61 10.59 12.32
CA PRO A 265 -16.29 11.88 12.95
C PRO A 265 -16.18 13.02 11.94
N GLN A 266 -16.66 14.21 12.30
CA GLN A 266 -16.63 15.38 11.42
C GLN A 266 -15.23 15.77 10.96
N TRP A 267 -14.24 15.75 11.88
CA TRP A 267 -12.84 16.06 11.53
C TRP A 267 -12.30 15.14 10.43
N MET A 268 -12.76 13.89 10.36
CA MET A 268 -12.34 12.94 9.32
C MET A 268 -13.00 13.26 7.99
N CYS A 269 -14.28 13.65 8.00
CA CYS A 269 -14.97 14.15 6.81
C CYS A 269 -14.28 15.39 6.24
N ASP A 270 -13.92 16.34 7.10
CA ASP A 270 -13.26 17.60 6.71
C ASP A 270 -11.89 17.33 6.09
N VAL A 271 -11.06 16.52 6.74
CA VAL A 271 -9.73 16.13 6.22
C VAL A 271 -9.83 15.38 4.88
N ASN A 272 -10.79 14.47 4.73
CA ASN A 272 -10.97 13.73 3.48
C ASN A 272 -11.47 14.64 2.34
N ARG A 273 -12.38 15.59 2.63
CA ARG A 273 -12.84 16.60 1.65
C ARG A 273 -11.69 17.51 1.22
N TYR A 274 -10.88 17.96 2.18
CA TYR A 274 -9.68 18.73 1.90
C TYR A 274 -8.75 17.99 0.94
N HIS A 275 -8.42 16.73 1.25
CA HIS A 275 -7.58 15.90 0.39
C HIS A 275 -8.17 15.68 -0.99
N SER A 276 -9.48 15.44 -1.08
CA SER A 276 -10.16 15.19 -2.36
C SER A 276 -10.08 16.39 -3.30
N LEU A 277 -10.14 17.61 -2.75
CA LEU A 277 -10.08 18.86 -3.50
C LEU A 277 -8.63 19.29 -3.78
N PHE A 278 -7.88 19.67 -2.75
CA PHE A 278 -6.58 20.34 -2.88
C PHE A 278 -5.44 19.39 -3.19
N TYR A 279 -5.54 18.14 -2.71
CA TYR A 279 -4.57 17.07 -2.96
C TYR A 279 -5.08 16.02 -3.96
N GLY A 280 -6.16 16.33 -4.68
CA GLY A 280 -6.83 15.46 -5.64
C GLY A 280 -7.17 16.23 -6.90
N VAL A 281 -8.34 16.87 -6.94
CA VAL A 281 -8.84 17.63 -8.11
C VAL A 281 -7.82 18.64 -8.60
N LEU A 282 -7.37 19.53 -7.70
CA LEU A 282 -6.50 20.66 -8.05
C LEU A 282 -5.02 20.26 -8.14
N LYS A 283 -4.64 19.12 -7.55
CA LYS A 283 -3.24 18.71 -7.50
C LYS A 283 -2.72 18.43 -8.91
N ASP A 284 -1.65 19.12 -9.29
CA ASP A 284 -1.05 19.04 -10.63
C ASP A 284 -2.07 19.32 -11.76
N SER A 285 -3.09 20.15 -11.50
CA SER A 285 -4.03 20.58 -12.55
C SER A 285 -3.40 21.66 -13.42
N GLU A 286 -3.61 21.56 -14.74
CA GLU A 286 -3.18 22.56 -15.73
C GLU A 286 -4.07 23.82 -15.67
N GLU A 287 -5.33 23.69 -15.25
CA GLU A 287 -6.34 24.75 -15.24
C GLU A 287 -7.05 24.83 -13.86
N PRO A 288 -6.32 25.03 -12.75
CA PRO A 288 -6.88 24.95 -11.39
C PRO A 288 -7.93 26.03 -11.10
N GLU A 289 -7.84 27.20 -11.76
CA GLU A 289 -8.85 28.27 -11.72
C GLU A 289 -10.20 27.79 -12.26
N GLU A 290 -10.19 27.12 -13.42
CA GLU A 290 -11.40 26.59 -14.04
C GLU A 290 -12.02 25.45 -13.20
N ASP A 291 -11.18 24.61 -12.59
CA ASP A 291 -11.60 23.54 -11.70
C ASP A 291 -12.33 24.07 -10.46
N LEU A 292 -11.81 25.12 -9.82
CA LEU A 292 -12.47 25.77 -8.68
C LEU A 292 -13.80 26.40 -9.10
N LYS A 293 -13.81 27.10 -10.24
CA LYS A 293 -15.00 27.73 -10.79
C LYS A 293 -16.09 26.70 -11.11
N TYR A 294 -15.74 25.54 -11.65
CA TYR A 294 -16.66 24.42 -11.87
C TYR A 294 -17.33 23.98 -10.56
N LEU A 295 -16.55 23.90 -9.47
CA LEU A 295 -17.06 23.51 -8.15
C LEU A 295 -17.83 24.63 -7.45
N GLY A 296 -17.67 25.89 -7.89
CA GLY A 296 -18.25 27.10 -7.33
C GLY A 296 -17.44 27.71 -6.18
N ILE A 297 -16.16 27.38 -6.10
CA ILE A 297 -15.23 27.80 -5.03
C ILE A 297 -14.44 29.01 -5.52
N ASP A 298 -14.16 29.96 -4.62
CA ASP A 298 -13.44 31.19 -4.94
C ASP A 298 -11.95 30.91 -5.24
N GLU A 299 -11.37 31.70 -6.14
CA GLU A 299 -9.97 31.58 -6.58
C GLU A 299 -8.97 31.90 -5.45
N GLU A 300 -9.37 32.58 -4.37
CA GLU A 300 -8.50 32.82 -3.21
C GLU A 300 -7.92 31.50 -2.62
N TYR A 301 -8.68 30.41 -2.74
CA TYR A 301 -8.29 29.08 -2.24
C TYR A 301 -7.27 28.37 -3.13
N LEU A 302 -6.90 28.91 -4.30
CA LEU A 302 -5.82 28.36 -5.16
C LEU A 302 -4.50 28.24 -4.43
N THR A 303 -4.27 29.12 -3.45
CA THR A 303 -3.05 29.09 -2.62
C THR A 303 -2.87 27.76 -1.87
N LEU A 304 -3.95 27.00 -1.65
CA LEU A 304 -3.94 25.69 -1.01
C LEU A 304 -3.71 24.52 -1.98
N GLN A 305 -3.61 24.77 -3.29
CA GLN A 305 -3.28 23.74 -4.28
C GLN A 305 -2.03 22.96 -3.87
N ASN A 306 -2.05 21.64 -4.11
CA ASN A 306 -0.95 20.71 -3.80
C ASN A 306 -0.70 20.50 -2.30
N THR A 307 -1.49 21.07 -1.39
CA THR A 307 -1.35 20.81 0.05
C THR A 307 -2.28 19.70 0.53
N ASN A 308 -1.98 19.09 1.68
CA ASN A 308 -2.84 18.09 2.32
C ASN A 308 -3.27 18.55 3.74
N GLY A 309 -4.20 17.83 4.36
CA GLY A 309 -4.80 18.22 5.64
C GLY A 309 -3.86 18.21 6.84
N TYR A 310 -2.59 17.81 6.65
CA TYR A 310 -1.56 17.77 7.69
C TYR A 310 -0.40 18.74 7.42
N MET A 311 -0.51 19.56 6.38
CA MET A 311 0.49 20.58 6.01
C MET A 311 0.11 21.96 6.56
N ASP A 312 1.01 22.92 6.40
CA ASP A 312 0.69 24.34 6.65
C ASP A 312 -0.32 24.84 5.61
N HIS A 313 -1.42 25.41 6.09
CA HIS A 313 -2.54 25.90 5.30
C HIS A 313 -2.45 27.41 5.02
N LYS A 314 -1.26 28.00 5.09
CA LYS A 314 -0.98 29.40 4.70
C LYS A 314 -1.89 30.42 5.38
N GLY A 315 -2.27 30.15 6.63
CA GLY A 315 -3.14 31.02 7.43
C GLY A 315 -4.64 30.71 7.36
N TYR A 316 -5.08 29.79 6.49
CA TYR A 316 -6.45 29.28 6.50
C TYR A 316 -6.66 28.26 7.63
N ASP A 317 -7.79 28.35 8.32
CA ASP A 317 -8.24 27.30 9.23
C ASP A 317 -9.23 26.38 8.50
N MET A 318 -8.75 25.18 8.13
CA MET A 318 -9.55 24.19 7.41
C MET A 318 -10.75 23.63 8.21
N TYR A 319 -10.86 23.97 9.50
CA TYR A 319 -11.96 23.57 10.38
C TYR A 319 -12.93 24.71 10.70
N SER A 320 -12.67 25.94 10.24
CA SER A 320 -13.56 27.07 10.46
C SER A 320 -14.91 26.89 9.75
N GLU A 321 -15.95 27.54 10.25
CA GLU A 321 -17.28 27.47 9.63
C GLU A 321 -17.29 28.16 8.25
N ASP A 322 -16.59 29.30 8.12
CA ASP A 322 -16.44 30.01 6.84
C ASP A 322 -15.81 29.09 5.77
N PHE A 323 -14.73 28.38 6.11
CA PHE A 323 -14.09 27.44 5.20
C PHE A 323 -15.02 26.29 4.79
N LYS A 324 -15.83 25.78 5.73
CA LYS A 324 -16.79 24.71 5.43
C LYS A 324 -17.85 25.18 4.44
N GLU A 325 -18.43 26.36 4.67
CA GLU A 325 -19.47 26.94 3.81
C GLU A 325 -18.92 27.28 2.41
N GLU A 326 -17.75 27.91 2.36
CA GLU A 326 -17.18 28.40 1.11
C GLU A 326 -16.54 27.31 0.25
N VAL A 327 -16.02 26.25 0.89
CA VAL A 327 -15.27 25.17 0.23
C VAL A 327 -15.99 23.82 0.33
N TYR A 328 -16.20 23.27 1.52
CA TYR A 328 -16.63 21.87 1.68
C TYR A 328 -18.08 21.60 1.29
N GLU A 329 -19.00 22.54 1.50
CA GLU A 329 -20.38 22.42 1.01
C GLU A 329 -20.44 22.45 -0.52
N LYS A 330 -19.45 23.08 -1.14
CA LYS A 330 -19.32 23.17 -2.59
C LYS A 330 -18.53 22.01 -3.20
N ALA A 331 -17.59 21.41 -2.47
CA ALA A 331 -16.79 20.24 -2.87
C ALA A 331 -17.33 18.92 -2.30
N THR A 332 -18.62 18.64 -2.47
CA THR A 332 -19.20 17.38 -1.97
C THR A 332 -18.63 16.16 -2.73
N PRO A 333 -18.57 14.96 -2.11
CA PRO A 333 -18.11 13.74 -2.79
C PRO A 333 -18.85 13.46 -4.12
N LEU A 334 -20.14 13.80 -4.19
CA LEU A 334 -20.94 13.67 -5.39
C LEU A 334 -20.51 14.65 -6.49
N LYS A 335 -20.28 15.93 -6.15
CA LYS A 335 -19.76 16.93 -7.09
C LYS A 335 -18.36 16.58 -7.59
N ILE A 336 -17.47 16.13 -6.71
CA ILE A 336 -16.12 15.66 -7.08
C ILE A 336 -16.21 14.44 -8.01
N THR A 337 -17.13 13.50 -7.73
CA THR A 337 -17.38 12.37 -8.63
C THR A 337 -17.83 12.84 -10.01
N PHE A 338 -18.79 13.77 -10.08
CA PHE A 338 -19.25 14.33 -11.36
C PHE A 338 -18.15 15.10 -12.09
N TYR A 339 -17.32 15.86 -11.37
CA TYR A 339 -16.16 16.54 -11.92
C TYR A 339 -15.25 15.55 -12.67
N TYR A 340 -14.86 14.43 -12.04
CA TYR A 340 -14.01 13.44 -12.72
C TYR A 340 -14.70 12.76 -13.90
N LEU A 341 -16.02 12.55 -13.84
CA LEU A 341 -16.79 11.98 -14.95
C LEU A 341 -16.90 12.94 -16.14
N THR A 342 -16.88 14.26 -15.91
CA THR A 342 -16.85 15.26 -16.99
C THR A 342 -15.43 15.59 -17.46
N HIS A 343 -14.41 15.33 -16.63
CA HIS A 343 -12.99 15.55 -16.94
C HIS A 343 -12.24 14.22 -17.05
N LEU A 344 -12.57 13.44 -18.09
CA LEU A 344 -12.04 12.06 -18.25
C LEU A 344 -10.51 11.99 -18.33
N ASN A 345 -9.84 13.03 -18.84
CA ASN A 345 -8.37 13.10 -18.86
C ASN A 345 -7.80 13.13 -17.43
N ARG A 346 -8.39 13.93 -16.55
CA ARG A 346 -8.02 14.00 -15.12
C ARG A 346 -8.29 12.68 -14.41
N LEU A 347 -9.45 12.07 -14.67
CA LEU A 347 -9.74 10.74 -14.13
C LEU A 347 -8.73 9.69 -14.60
N LEU A 348 -8.33 9.72 -15.88
CA LEU A 348 -7.32 8.81 -16.43
C LEU A 348 -5.95 9.01 -15.78
N GLU A 349 -5.53 10.25 -15.58
CA GLU A 349 -4.29 10.59 -14.89
C GLU A 349 -4.28 10.04 -13.45
N LYS A 350 -5.32 10.34 -12.66
CA LYS A 350 -5.39 9.89 -11.27
C LYS A 350 -5.57 8.37 -11.16
N THR A 351 -6.23 7.72 -12.12
CA THR A 351 -6.31 6.25 -12.16
C THR A 351 -5.00 5.58 -12.58
N LYS A 352 -4.15 6.22 -13.40
CA LYS A 352 -2.77 5.74 -13.65
C LYS A 352 -1.96 5.74 -12.35
N LEU A 353 -2.05 6.81 -11.57
CA LEU A 353 -1.40 6.87 -10.26
C LEU A 353 -1.95 5.82 -9.29
N SER A 354 -3.28 5.67 -9.22
CA SER A 354 -3.94 4.62 -8.42
C SER A 354 -3.45 3.22 -8.82
N ALA A 355 -3.34 2.96 -10.13
CA ALA A 355 -2.81 1.71 -10.64
C ALA A 355 -1.36 1.48 -10.21
N ALA A 356 -0.48 2.47 -10.37
CA ALA A 356 0.91 2.37 -9.93
C ALA A 356 1.00 2.16 -8.40
N SER A 357 0.17 2.87 -7.63
CA SER A 357 0.06 2.73 -6.16
C SER A 357 -0.29 1.30 -5.75
N SER A 358 -1.20 0.67 -6.48
CA SER A 358 -1.63 -0.70 -6.24
C SER A 358 -0.52 -1.75 -6.45
N ALA A 359 0.58 -1.39 -7.13
CA ALA A 359 1.73 -2.28 -7.28
C ALA A 359 2.46 -2.53 -5.95
N VAL A 360 2.30 -1.63 -4.97
CA VAL A 360 2.91 -1.72 -3.65
C VAL A 360 1.87 -2.22 -2.63
N LEU A 361 2.21 -3.25 -1.85
CA LEU A 361 1.27 -3.87 -0.90
C LEU A 361 1.24 -3.20 0.48
N ARG A 362 2.37 -2.63 0.91
CA ARG A 362 2.53 -2.02 2.24
C ARG A 362 3.14 -0.60 2.12
N PRO A 363 2.80 0.35 3.00
CA PRO A 363 3.26 1.72 2.87
C PRO A 363 4.80 1.80 3.00
N PRO A 364 5.49 2.43 2.04
CA PRO A 364 6.96 2.44 1.97
C PRO A 364 7.61 3.46 2.90
N TYR A 365 6.83 4.08 3.78
CA TYR A 365 7.28 4.99 4.83
C TYR A 365 7.05 4.40 6.24
N LEU A 366 6.67 3.11 6.34
CA LEU A 366 6.42 2.42 7.60
C LEU A 366 7.37 1.23 7.81
N GLY A 367 8.27 1.35 8.78
CA GLY A 367 9.22 0.30 9.13
C GLY A 367 8.54 -0.96 9.69
N ASN A 368 9.21 -2.10 9.56
CA ASN A 368 8.65 -3.40 9.99
C ASN A 368 9.30 -4.01 11.22
N TYR A 369 10.49 -3.55 11.59
CA TYR A 369 11.23 -4.05 12.74
C TYR A 369 11.09 -3.13 13.94
N THR A 370 11.27 -3.68 15.14
CA THR A 370 11.38 -2.87 16.35
C THR A 370 12.78 -2.28 16.46
N LYS A 371 12.90 -1.19 17.22
CA LYS A 371 14.18 -0.56 17.52
C LYS A 371 15.13 -1.48 18.29
N ASN A 372 14.60 -2.41 19.09
CA ASN A 372 15.41 -3.36 19.85
C ASN A 372 16.05 -4.43 18.96
N ASP A 373 15.38 -4.79 17.86
CA ASP A 373 15.87 -5.79 16.91
C ASP A 373 16.89 -5.19 15.95
N TYR A 374 16.65 -3.96 15.49
CA TYR A 374 17.53 -3.23 14.58
C TYR A 374 17.55 -1.74 14.93
N ASN A 375 18.75 -1.16 15.00
CA ASN A 375 18.94 0.29 15.18
C ASN A 375 18.68 1.10 13.89
N GLU A 376 18.59 0.44 12.75
CA GLU A 376 18.35 1.08 11.46
C GLU A 376 16.87 1.48 11.33
N ALA A 377 16.62 2.79 11.22
CA ALA A 377 15.28 3.31 11.01
C ALA A 377 14.70 2.90 9.64
N LEU A 378 13.38 2.72 9.57
CA LEU A 378 12.67 2.41 8.33
C LEU A 378 13.23 1.17 7.60
N LYS A 379 13.40 0.08 8.35
CA LYS A 379 13.83 -1.20 7.79
C LYS A 379 12.63 -2.06 7.41
N PHE A 380 12.66 -2.63 6.21
CA PHE A 380 11.59 -3.49 5.67
C PHE A 380 11.97 -4.96 5.74
N ASP A 381 10.97 -5.80 5.95
CA ASP A 381 11.15 -7.24 5.94
C ASP A 381 10.90 -7.83 4.55
N GLU A 382 11.94 -8.37 3.92
CA GLU A 382 11.87 -8.96 2.58
C GLU A 382 11.67 -10.49 2.57
N ARG A 383 11.52 -11.11 3.76
CA ARG A 383 11.22 -12.55 3.85
C ARG A 383 9.83 -12.81 3.28
N PHE A 384 9.70 -13.73 2.33
CA PHE A 384 8.41 -14.10 1.72
C PHE A 384 7.64 -12.90 1.09
N SER A 385 8.35 -11.95 0.47
CA SER A 385 7.78 -10.80 -0.28
C SER A 385 7.78 -11.02 -1.81
N LEU A 386 7.73 -12.28 -2.29
CA LEU A 386 7.87 -12.55 -3.73
C LEU A 386 6.66 -12.03 -4.53
N TRP A 387 5.45 -12.11 -3.99
CA TRP A 387 4.27 -11.58 -4.67
C TRP A 387 4.32 -10.06 -4.74
N GLU A 388 4.68 -9.38 -3.64
CA GLU A 388 4.92 -7.93 -3.64
C GLU A 388 5.97 -7.54 -4.70
N ARG A 389 7.10 -8.26 -4.75
CA ARG A 389 8.17 -7.99 -5.72
C ARG A 389 7.70 -8.15 -7.16
N ILE A 390 6.91 -9.18 -7.47
CA ILE A 390 6.33 -9.37 -8.81
C ILE A 390 5.44 -8.19 -9.19
N ARG A 391 4.58 -7.71 -8.26
CA ARG A 391 3.71 -6.55 -8.51
C ARG A 391 4.52 -5.26 -8.72
N LYS A 392 5.56 -5.04 -7.93
CA LYS A 392 6.45 -3.90 -8.10
C LYS A 392 7.14 -3.89 -9.46
N LEU A 393 7.41 -5.05 -10.09
CA LEU A 393 7.97 -5.07 -11.45
C LEU A 393 7.02 -4.49 -12.51
N THR A 394 5.71 -4.40 -12.21
CA THR A 394 4.70 -3.95 -13.16
C THR A 394 4.26 -2.50 -12.97
N TYR A 395 4.92 -1.70 -12.10
CA TYR A 395 4.42 -0.37 -11.73
C TYR A 395 4.22 0.57 -12.94
N ASP A 396 5.14 0.59 -13.91
CA ASP A 396 5.08 1.44 -15.11
C ASP A 396 3.86 1.14 -16.00
N PHE A 397 3.36 -0.10 -15.94
CA PHE A 397 2.28 -0.60 -16.80
C PHE A 397 1.13 -1.18 -15.98
N ALA A 398 1.03 -0.79 -14.70
CA ALA A 398 0.09 -1.35 -13.76
C ALA A 398 -1.36 -1.21 -14.24
N LEU A 399 -1.70 -0.06 -14.86
CA LEU A 399 -3.04 0.17 -15.41
C LEU A 399 -3.41 -0.86 -16.47
N TRP A 400 -2.50 -1.18 -17.39
CA TRP A 400 -2.73 -2.17 -18.44
C TRP A 400 -2.85 -3.59 -17.88
N ILE A 401 -2.07 -3.93 -16.85
CA ILE A 401 -2.17 -5.23 -16.16
C ILE A 401 -3.50 -5.35 -15.44
N ILE A 402 -3.95 -4.30 -14.77
CA ILE A 402 -5.26 -4.27 -14.12
C ILE A 402 -6.36 -4.46 -15.17
N ILE A 403 -6.35 -3.69 -16.26
CA ILE A 403 -7.31 -3.85 -17.36
C ILE A 403 -7.29 -5.30 -17.89
N LEU A 404 -6.10 -5.87 -18.10
CA LEU A 404 -5.93 -7.25 -18.55
C LEU A 404 -6.54 -8.25 -17.56
N ILE A 405 -6.34 -8.08 -16.25
CA ILE A 405 -6.93 -8.93 -15.21
C ILE A 405 -8.45 -8.81 -15.21
N PHE A 406 -9.00 -7.59 -15.31
CA PHE A 406 -10.45 -7.38 -15.38
C PHE A 406 -11.06 -8.04 -16.61
N LEU A 407 -10.47 -7.84 -17.79
CA LEU A 407 -10.92 -8.47 -19.03
C LEU A 407 -10.79 -10.00 -18.97
N SER A 408 -9.67 -10.50 -18.46
CA SER A 408 -9.44 -11.93 -18.27
C SER A 408 -10.49 -12.54 -17.37
N PHE A 409 -10.78 -11.90 -16.22
CA PHE A 409 -11.79 -12.34 -15.28
C PHE A 409 -13.17 -12.39 -15.92
N ILE A 410 -13.57 -11.37 -16.68
CA ILE A 410 -14.84 -11.34 -17.40
C ILE A 410 -14.90 -12.50 -18.41
N ILE A 411 -13.88 -12.64 -19.26
CA ILE A 411 -13.84 -13.64 -20.33
C ILE A 411 -13.86 -15.06 -19.73
N THR A 412 -12.97 -15.38 -18.78
CA THR A 412 -12.90 -16.72 -18.19
C THR A 412 -14.16 -17.04 -17.40
N SER A 413 -14.74 -16.07 -16.69
CA SER A 413 -16.01 -16.24 -15.98
C SER A 413 -17.14 -16.59 -16.93
N LEU A 414 -17.32 -15.81 -18.01
CA LEU A 414 -18.36 -16.03 -19.00
C LEU A 414 -18.21 -17.40 -19.68
N VAL A 415 -17.00 -17.70 -20.19
CA VAL A 415 -16.72 -18.96 -20.89
C VAL A 415 -16.92 -20.15 -19.94
N SER A 416 -16.38 -20.09 -18.73
CA SER A 416 -16.52 -21.17 -17.73
C SER A 416 -17.98 -21.39 -17.33
N LEU A 417 -18.75 -20.33 -17.10
CA LEU A 417 -20.17 -20.45 -16.72
C LEU A 417 -21.02 -20.97 -17.87
N ILE A 418 -20.82 -20.50 -19.11
CA ILE A 418 -21.55 -20.97 -20.29
C ILE A 418 -21.27 -22.45 -20.54
N LYS A 419 -19.99 -22.85 -20.52
CA LYS A 419 -19.59 -24.24 -20.75
C LYS A 419 -20.03 -25.18 -19.62
N SER A 420 -20.10 -24.68 -18.39
CA SER A 420 -20.58 -25.45 -17.24
C SER A 420 -22.10 -25.44 -17.07
N LYS A 421 -22.86 -24.66 -17.87
CA LYS A 421 -24.30 -24.43 -17.67
C LYS A 421 -25.12 -25.72 -17.59
N LYS A 422 -24.78 -26.74 -18.39
CA LYS A 422 -25.51 -28.03 -18.41
C LYS A 422 -25.38 -28.82 -17.10
N THR A 423 -24.37 -28.51 -16.29
CA THR A 423 -24.09 -29.19 -15.01
C THR A 423 -24.63 -28.43 -13.80
N MET A 424 -25.23 -27.26 -14.01
CA MET A 424 -25.68 -26.34 -12.95
C MET A 424 -27.19 -26.18 -13.02
N ASP A 425 -27.84 -26.06 -11.86
CA ASP A 425 -29.21 -25.55 -11.79
C ASP A 425 -29.24 -24.07 -12.25
N ILE A 426 -30.38 -23.64 -12.78
CA ILE A 426 -30.61 -22.26 -13.22
C ILE A 426 -30.42 -21.25 -12.09
N SER A 427 -30.79 -21.59 -10.85
CA SER A 427 -30.58 -20.72 -9.69
C SER A 427 -29.10 -20.54 -9.39
N GLN A 428 -28.34 -21.64 -9.37
CA GLN A 428 -26.90 -21.65 -9.15
C GLN A 428 -26.17 -20.86 -10.24
N PHE A 429 -26.51 -21.08 -11.52
CA PHE A 429 -25.94 -20.34 -12.64
C PHE A 429 -26.15 -18.82 -12.49
N ARG A 430 -27.37 -18.39 -12.15
CA ARG A 430 -27.70 -16.97 -11.98
C ARG A 430 -27.00 -16.35 -10.77
N LEU A 431 -26.96 -17.06 -9.63
CA LEU A 431 -26.26 -16.60 -8.44
C LEU A 431 -24.76 -16.47 -8.67
N LEU A 432 -24.14 -17.39 -9.41
CA LEU A 432 -22.73 -17.28 -9.80
C LEU A 432 -22.48 -16.09 -10.72
N MET A 433 -23.35 -15.86 -11.72
CA MET A 433 -23.25 -14.67 -12.58
C MET A 433 -23.33 -13.37 -11.77
N LEU A 434 -24.32 -13.25 -10.90
CA LEU A 434 -24.48 -12.09 -10.01
C LEU A 434 -23.27 -11.93 -9.06
N PHE A 435 -22.71 -13.04 -8.60
CA PHE A 435 -21.52 -13.05 -7.75
C PHE A 435 -20.31 -12.50 -8.51
N ARG A 436 -20.10 -12.91 -9.77
CA ARG A 436 -19.03 -12.36 -10.63
C ARG A 436 -19.19 -10.86 -10.83
N ILE A 437 -20.41 -10.39 -11.06
CA ILE A 437 -20.73 -8.96 -11.18
C ILE A 437 -20.43 -8.23 -9.87
N MET A 438 -20.79 -8.80 -8.72
CA MET A 438 -20.48 -8.23 -7.41
C MET A 438 -18.97 -8.04 -7.22
N ILE A 439 -18.14 -9.05 -7.56
CA ILE A 439 -16.68 -8.94 -7.49
C ILE A 439 -16.14 -7.83 -8.40
N LEU A 440 -16.70 -7.68 -9.61
CA LEU A 440 -16.33 -6.59 -10.53
C LEU A 440 -16.65 -5.21 -9.95
N ILE A 441 -17.85 -5.04 -9.38
CA ILE A 441 -18.26 -3.76 -8.77
C ILE A 441 -17.40 -3.48 -7.53
N PHE A 442 -17.13 -4.48 -6.70
CA PHE A 442 -16.26 -4.34 -5.53
C PHE A 442 -14.87 -3.86 -5.97
N SER A 443 -14.25 -4.57 -6.90
CA SER A 443 -12.89 -4.26 -7.35
C SER A 443 -12.83 -2.91 -8.06
N GLY A 444 -13.76 -2.63 -8.98
CA GLY A 444 -13.80 -1.38 -9.73
C GLY A 444 -14.07 -0.16 -8.84
N SER A 445 -14.97 -0.27 -7.86
CA SER A 445 -15.23 0.82 -6.92
C SER A 445 -14.03 1.09 -6.02
N GLN A 446 -13.35 0.06 -5.49
CA GLN A 446 -12.19 0.23 -4.63
C GLN A 446 -10.95 0.71 -5.37
N PHE A 447 -10.91 0.60 -6.70
CA PHE A 447 -9.87 1.19 -7.55
C PHE A 447 -10.02 2.71 -7.69
N ILE A 448 -11.26 3.21 -7.73
CA ILE A 448 -11.58 4.61 -8.06
C ILE A 448 -11.87 5.45 -6.80
N LEU A 449 -12.62 4.90 -5.84
CA LEU A 449 -13.09 5.63 -4.66
C LEU A 449 -11.96 6.22 -3.79
N PRO A 450 -10.79 5.57 -3.61
CA PRO A 450 -9.69 6.18 -2.86
C PRO A 450 -9.23 7.51 -3.42
N VAL A 451 -9.15 7.64 -4.75
CA VAL A 451 -8.80 8.89 -5.43
C VAL A 451 -9.89 9.95 -5.24
N ILE A 452 -11.16 9.56 -5.43
CA ILE A 452 -12.29 10.49 -5.29
C ILE A 452 -12.43 10.98 -3.85
N GLY A 453 -12.18 10.12 -2.87
CA GLY A 453 -12.44 10.40 -1.45
C GLY A 453 -11.25 10.88 -0.63
N ASN A 454 -10.00 10.70 -1.09
CA ASN A 454 -8.80 11.12 -0.38
C ASN A 454 -7.74 11.76 -1.29
N GLY A 455 -8.06 12.05 -2.56
CA GLY A 455 -7.05 12.50 -3.52
C GLY A 455 -5.88 11.53 -3.58
N GLU A 456 -4.66 12.08 -3.50
CA GLU A 456 -3.42 11.29 -3.49
C GLU A 456 -2.89 10.99 -2.07
N ALA A 457 -3.62 11.36 -1.03
CA ALA A 457 -3.17 11.21 0.36
C ALA A 457 -3.19 9.74 0.78
N ASP A 458 -2.06 9.23 1.25
CA ASP A 458 -1.90 7.84 1.73
C ASP A 458 -2.40 6.78 0.72
N LEU A 459 -2.35 7.07 -0.58
CA LEU A 459 -3.05 6.29 -1.61
C LEU A 459 -2.68 4.81 -1.61
N ILE A 460 -1.40 4.47 -1.40
CA ILE A 460 -0.91 3.08 -1.29
C ILE A 460 -1.65 2.32 -0.17
N LYS A 461 -1.81 2.94 1.00
CA LYS A 461 -2.55 2.33 2.13
C LYS A 461 -4.03 2.14 1.78
N HIS A 462 -4.63 3.11 1.09
CA HIS A 462 -6.03 3.04 0.67
C HIS A 462 -6.29 2.02 -0.47
N MET A 463 -5.25 1.59 -1.20
CA MET A 463 -5.34 0.52 -2.22
C MET A 463 -5.42 -0.89 -1.64
N PHE A 464 -5.29 -1.08 -0.32
CA PHE A 464 -5.23 -2.42 0.29
C PHE A 464 -6.41 -3.34 -0.11
N LEU A 465 -7.66 -2.87 0.02
CA LEU A 465 -8.83 -3.68 -0.33
C LEU A 465 -8.90 -3.95 -1.84
N PHE A 466 -8.55 -2.96 -2.68
CA PHE A 466 -8.43 -3.18 -4.12
C PHE A 466 -7.43 -4.29 -4.43
N ASN A 467 -6.25 -4.27 -3.79
CA ASN A 467 -5.22 -5.30 -3.95
C ASN A 467 -5.74 -6.69 -3.58
N VAL A 468 -6.44 -6.82 -2.44
CA VAL A 468 -7.05 -8.09 -2.01
C VAL A 468 -8.06 -8.60 -3.04
N LEU A 469 -8.90 -7.72 -3.59
CA LEU A 469 -9.94 -8.10 -4.56
C LEU A 469 -9.34 -8.43 -5.93
N LEU A 470 -8.34 -7.69 -6.39
CA LEU A 470 -7.61 -7.96 -7.63
C LEU A 470 -6.92 -9.33 -7.56
N ASP A 471 -6.27 -9.62 -6.43
CA ASP A 471 -5.62 -10.91 -6.18
C ASP A 471 -6.64 -12.06 -6.13
N MET A 472 -7.83 -11.79 -5.58
CA MET A 472 -8.96 -12.71 -5.62
C MET A 472 -9.43 -12.97 -7.05
N MET A 473 -9.46 -11.96 -7.92
CA MET A 473 -9.79 -12.13 -9.35
C MET A 473 -8.78 -13.04 -10.05
N ILE A 474 -7.48 -12.91 -9.77
CA ILE A 474 -6.44 -13.80 -10.29
C ILE A 474 -6.70 -15.26 -9.89
N ILE A 475 -7.04 -15.48 -8.62
CA ILE A 475 -7.40 -16.82 -8.12
C ILE A 475 -8.64 -17.36 -8.85
N PHE A 476 -9.67 -16.53 -9.06
CA PHE A 476 -10.87 -16.96 -9.78
C PHE A 476 -10.63 -17.24 -11.26
N ILE A 477 -9.78 -16.47 -11.94
CA ILE A 477 -9.32 -16.76 -13.29
C ILE A 477 -8.72 -18.17 -13.31
N PHE A 478 -7.81 -18.47 -12.39
CA PHE A 478 -7.20 -19.80 -12.29
C PHE A 478 -8.23 -20.92 -12.03
N VAL A 479 -9.20 -20.68 -11.14
CA VAL A 479 -10.31 -21.62 -10.89
C VAL A 479 -11.12 -21.89 -12.15
N ASP A 480 -11.46 -20.84 -12.90
CA ASP A 480 -12.24 -20.97 -14.13
C ASP A 480 -11.47 -21.73 -15.21
N LEU A 481 -10.16 -21.50 -15.33
CA LEU A 481 -9.29 -22.29 -16.22
C LEU A 481 -9.21 -23.75 -15.79
N CYS A 482 -9.07 -24.04 -14.49
CA CYS A 482 -9.07 -25.41 -13.98
C CYS A 482 -10.37 -26.15 -14.32
N LYS A 483 -11.52 -25.48 -14.15
CA LYS A 483 -12.83 -26.04 -14.52
C LYS A 483 -12.91 -26.34 -16.01
N LEU A 484 -12.40 -25.45 -16.87
CA LEU A 484 -12.37 -25.66 -18.31
C LEU A 484 -11.50 -26.87 -18.70
N ILE A 485 -10.37 -27.07 -18.03
CA ILE A 485 -9.53 -28.28 -18.21
C ILE A 485 -10.32 -29.54 -17.83
N GLU A 486 -11.01 -29.55 -16.69
CA GLU A 486 -11.75 -30.71 -16.20
C GLU A 486 -12.93 -31.12 -17.09
N ILE A 487 -13.53 -30.18 -17.82
CA ILE A 487 -14.60 -30.47 -18.80
C ILE A 487 -14.07 -30.75 -20.21
N GLY A 488 -12.75 -30.82 -20.40
CA GLY A 488 -12.10 -31.19 -21.67
C GLY A 488 -11.84 -30.03 -22.64
N GLU A 489 -12.04 -28.78 -22.24
CA GLU A 489 -11.89 -27.58 -23.08
C GLU A 489 -10.45 -27.06 -23.11
N ILE A 490 -9.46 -27.96 -23.16
CA ILE A 490 -8.02 -27.65 -23.04
C ILE A 490 -7.56 -26.68 -24.14
N LYS A 491 -8.08 -26.81 -25.37
CA LYS A 491 -7.73 -25.90 -26.48
C LYS A 491 -8.08 -24.44 -26.19
N ILE A 492 -9.23 -24.20 -25.55
CA ILE A 492 -9.65 -22.86 -25.14
C ILE A 492 -8.70 -22.31 -24.08
N VAL A 493 -8.37 -23.13 -23.08
CA VAL A 493 -7.45 -22.76 -21.99
C VAL A 493 -6.07 -22.38 -22.54
N VAL A 494 -5.50 -23.22 -23.42
CA VAL A 494 -4.23 -22.91 -24.08
C VAL A 494 -4.33 -21.63 -24.90
N GLY A 495 -5.41 -21.41 -25.65
CA GLY A 495 -5.62 -20.17 -26.40
C GLY A 495 -5.66 -18.92 -25.53
N ILE A 496 -6.35 -18.98 -24.38
CA ILE A 496 -6.42 -17.88 -23.40
C ILE A 496 -5.03 -17.62 -22.80
N ILE A 497 -4.36 -18.66 -22.29
CA ILE A 497 -3.04 -18.53 -21.66
C ILE A 497 -2.00 -17.99 -22.64
N SER A 498 -1.94 -18.53 -23.87
CA SER A 498 -1.02 -18.06 -24.89
C SER A 498 -1.26 -16.58 -25.23
N THR A 499 -2.53 -16.16 -25.36
CA THR A 499 -2.88 -14.75 -25.59
C THR A 499 -2.40 -13.87 -24.44
N LEU A 500 -2.62 -14.29 -23.19
CA LEU A 500 -2.18 -13.54 -22.00
C LEU A 500 -0.66 -13.41 -21.96
N ILE A 501 0.07 -14.48 -22.22
CA ILE A 501 1.53 -14.46 -22.27
C ILE A 501 2.01 -13.52 -23.39
N CYS A 502 1.43 -13.60 -24.59
CA CYS A 502 1.78 -12.71 -25.69
C CYS A 502 1.54 -11.23 -25.34
N ILE A 503 0.41 -10.89 -24.71
CA ILE A 503 0.11 -9.53 -24.28
C ILE A 503 1.11 -9.06 -23.21
N ILE A 504 1.40 -9.89 -22.21
CA ILE A 504 2.36 -9.56 -21.15
C ILE A 504 3.76 -9.35 -21.74
N VAL A 505 4.20 -10.22 -22.64
CA VAL A 505 5.50 -10.09 -23.32
C VAL A 505 5.53 -8.81 -24.17
N LEU A 506 4.45 -8.47 -24.86
CA LEU A 506 4.36 -7.24 -25.64
C LEU A 506 4.45 -5.99 -24.75
N ILE A 507 3.71 -5.97 -23.63
CA ILE A 507 3.76 -4.88 -22.63
C ILE A 507 5.18 -4.71 -22.08
N ILE A 508 5.87 -5.81 -21.79
CA ILE A 508 7.26 -5.79 -21.30
C ILE A 508 8.23 -5.32 -22.41
N SER A 509 8.04 -5.80 -23.64
CA SER A 509 8.96 -5.53 -24.77
C SER A 509 8.91 -4.08 -25.24
N ILE A 510 7.75 -3.43 -25.18
CA ILE A 510 7.58 -2.00 -25.52
C ILE A 510 8.40 -1.10 -24.59
N ASN A 511 8.78 -1.58 -23.39
CA ASN A 511 9.47 -0.81 -22.36
C ASN A 511 10.94 -1.21 -22.15
N ILE A 512 11.55 -1.96 -23.06
CA ILE A 512 13.00 -2.23 -23.01
C ILE A 512 13.74 -0.98 -23.50
N SER A 513 14.34 -0.24 -22.57
CA SER A 513 15.09 0.98 -22.86
C SER A 513 16.49 0.70 -23.45
N TYR A 514 16.98 1.71 -24.16
CA TYR A 514 18.20 1.74 -24.97
C TYR A 514 19.47 1.55 -24.14
N LYS A 515 20.49 0.90 -24.72
CA LYS A 515 21.85 0.93 -24.15
C LYS A 515 22.43 2.31 -24.38
N ASN A 516 22.64 3.06 -23.29
CA ASN A 516 23.40 4.31 -23.35
C ASN A 516 24.84 4.02 -23.82
N ASN A 517 25.39 4.96 -24.59
CA ASN A 517 26.81 4.96 -24.94
C ASN A 517 27.65 4.98 -23.65
N ARG A 518 28.83 4.38 -23.71
CA ARG A 518 29.73 4.27 -22.57
C ARG A 518 31.07 4.91 -22.88
N VAL A 519 31.61 5.61 -21.90
CA VAL A 519 32.96 6.20 -21.96
C VAL A 519 33.78 5.75 -20.76
N VAL A 520 35.09 5.65 -20.93
CA VAL A 520 36.03 5.34 -19.83
C VAL A 520 36.77 6.61 -19.48
N PHE A 521 36.72 7.02 -18.21
CA PHE A 521 37.28 8.30 -17.78
C PHE A 521 37.65 8.27 -16.29
N GLY A 522 38.91 8.59 -15.97
CA GLY A 522 39.44 8.52 -14.61
C GLY A 522 39.57 7.10 -14.03
N GLN A 523 40.25 7.01 -12.88
CA GLN A 523 40.45 5.76 -12.15
C GLN A 523 40.06 5.93 -10.67
N TYR A 524 39.55 4.86 -10.07
CA TYR A 524 39.33 4.77 -8.62
C TYR A 524 39.82 3.43 -8.09
N LYS A 525 40.61 3.44 -7.01
CA LYS A 525 41.25 2.23 -6.44
C LYS A 525 41.97 1.37 -7.50
N ASN A 526 42.73 2.02 -8.39
CA ASN A 526 43.47 1.41 -9.51
C ASN A 526 42.59 0.65 -10.53
N LYS A 527 41.32 1.04 -10.67
CA LYS A 527 40.41 0.51 -11.68
C LYS A 527 39.83 1.65 -12.51
N ASP A 528 39.81 1.46 -13.83
CA ASP A 528 39.16 2.37 -14.75
C ASP A 528 37.66 2.49 -14.43
N ILE A 529 37.15 3.72 -14.46
CA ILE A 529 35.73 3.97 -14.28
C ILE A 529 35.04 3.98 -15.63
N VAL A 530 34.05 3.10 -15.79
CA VAL A 530 33.14 3.12 -16.94
C VAL A 530 31.96 4.01 -16.59
N TRP A 531 31.61 4.91 -17.49
CA TRP A 531 30.52 5.87 -17.36
C TRP A 531 29.43 5.60 -18.39
N GLU A 532 28.18 5.79 -18.01
CA GLU A 532 27.04 5.83 -18.91
C GLU A 532 26.77 7.29 -19.30
N VAL A 533 26.71 7.57 -20.60
CA VAL A 533 26.37 8.90 -21.13
C VAL A 533 24.87 9.08 -21.02
N LEU A 534 24.44 10.03 -20.19
CA LEU A 534 23.04 10.39 -19.94
C LEU A 534 22.55 11.45 -20.92
N GLU A 535 23.43 12.39 -21.27
CA GLU A 535 23.18 13.42 -22.29
C GLU A 535 24.48 13.69 -23.05
N GLU A 536 24.36 13.90 -24.36
CA GLU A 536 25.47 14.27 -25.22
C GLU A 536 25.10 15.55 -25.96
N THR A 537 25.93 16.59 -25.79
CA THR A 537 25.83 17.85 -26.53
C THR A 537 27.10 18.08 -27.34
N ASP A 538 27.17 19.14 -28.14
CA ASP A 538 28.39 19.49 -28.88
C ASP A 538 29.54 19.93 -27.94
N GLU A 539 29.22 20.40 -26.73
CA GLU A 539 30.21 20.90 -25.77
C GLU A 539 30.64 19.88 -24.71
N TYR A 540 29.74 18.97 -24.33
CA TYR A 540 29.98 18.10 -23.17
C TYR A 540 29.23 16.76 -23.24
N TYR A 541 29.70 15.81 -22.42
CA TYR A 541 28.99 14.61 -22.00
C TYR A 541 28.49 14.76 -20.57
N PHE A 542 27.19 14.61 -20.31
CA PHE A 542 26.69 14.40 -18.96
C PHE A 542 26.72 12.90 -18.67
N VAL A 543 27.43 12.51 -17.62
CA VAL A 543 27.69 11.10 -17.33
C VAL A 543 27.36 10.72 -15.89
N ALA A 544 26.99 9.46 -15.70
CA ALA A 544 26.94 8.80 -14.40
C ALA A 544 27.81 7.53 -14.41
N SER A 545 28.53 7.25 -13.33
CA SER A 545 29.38 6.05 -13.25
C SER A 545 28.50 4.83 -13.48
N LYS A 546 28.88 3.86 -14.31
CA LYS A 546 28.06 2.68 -14.66
C LYS A 546 27.80 1.78 -13.45
N ASP A 547 28.82 1.61 -12.62
CA ASP A 547 28.79 0.76 -11.45
C ASP A 547 28.85 1.63 -10.17
N ILE A 548 28.38 1.10 -9.04
CA ILE A 548 28.56 1.76 -7.73
C ILE A 548 30.06 1.77 -7.42
N ILE A 549 30.61 2.94 -7.15
CA ILE A 549 32.05 3.14 -6.97
C ILE A 549 32.50 2.82 -5.56
N ASP A 550 31.67 3.14 -4.56
CA ASP A 550 31.91 2.84 -3.15
C ASP A 550 30.59 2.82 -2.38
N CYS A 551 30.59 2.28 -1.16
CA CYS A 551 29.46 2.39 -0.22
C CYS A 551 29.90 3.20 1.00
N ARG A 552 29.18 4.28 1.30
CA ARG A 552 29.56 5.26 2.33
C ARG A 552 28.31 5.90 2.94
N TYR A 553 28.46 6.46 4.14
CA TYR A 553 27.47 7.36 4.70
C TYR A 553 27.38 8.63 3.86
N PHE A 554 26.20 9.26 3.85
CA PHE A 554 26.00 10.56 3.22
C PHE A 554 26.71 11.65 4.04
N ASP A 555 26.48 11.64 5.35
CA ASP A 555 27.08 12.58 6.30
C ASP A 555 27.23 11.96 7.70
N GLU A 556 28.39 12.12 8.35
CA GLU A 556 28.68 11.49 9.64
C GLU A 556 27.85 12.10 10.78
N ASP A 557 27.53 13.38 10.67
CA ASP A 557 26.70 14.12 11.63
C ASP A 557 25.19 13.86 11.46
N ASN A 558 24.83 12.91 10.59
CA ASN A 558 23.45 12.56 10.26
C ASN A 558 22.64 13.73 9.65
N SER A 559 23.30 14.62 8.91
CA SER A 559 22.63 15.70 8.18
C SER A 559 22.24 15.24 6.78
N ASN A 560 21.05 15.64 6.32
CA ASN A 560 20.61 15.44 4.94
C ASN A 560 21.06 16.59 3.99
N LEU A 561 21.89 17.53 4.47
CA LEU A 561 22.31 18.70 3.70
C LEU A 561 23.46 18.36 2.74
N TRP A 562 23.16 18.28 1.45
CA TRP A 562 24.13 17.95 0.40
C TRP A 562 25.40 18.83 0.40
N MET A 563 25.26 20.15 0.58
CA MET A 563 26.38 21.10 0.44
C MET A 563 27.54 20.82 1.40
N ASP A 564 27.20 20.47 2.63
CA ASP A 564 28.15 20.26 3.72
C ASP A 564 28.47 18.77 3.93
N SER A 565 27.80 17.90 3.17
CA SER A 565 27.90 16.46 3.32
C SER A 565 29.33 15.94 3.06
N ASP A 566 29.73 14.98 3.87
CA ASP A 566 31.04 14.34 3.72
C ASP A 566 31.18 13.58 2.40
N ILE A 567 30.09 13.07 1.85
CA ILE A 567 30.08 12.46 0.52
C ILE A 567 30.43 13.48 -0.58
N ARG A 568 29.89 14.70 -0.53
CA ARG A 568 30.21 15.77 -1.48
C ARG A 568 31.67 16.20 -1.36
N LYS A 569 32.17 16.37 -0.14
CA LYS A 569 33.59 16.68 0.12
C LYS A 569 34.50 15.59 -0.44
N TRP A 570 34.16 14.32 -0.21
CA TRP A 570 34.93 13.18 -0.71
C TRP A 570 34.93 13.07 -2.23
N LEU A 571 33.78 13.30 -2.88
CA LEU A 571 33.65 13.29 -4.34
C LEU A 571 34.56 14.32 -5.01
N ASN A 572 34.80 15.46 -4.37
CA ASN A 572 35.56 16.57 -4.94
C ASN A 572 36.98 16.71 -4.36
N LYS A 573 37.43 15.73 -3.57
CA LYS A 573 38.79 15.72 -3.00
C LYS A 573 39.79 15.10 -3.98
N GLU A 574 40.83 15.85 -4.33
CA GLU A 574 41.90 15.45 -5.27
C GLU A 574 43.12 14.80 -4.57
N THR A 575 43.18 14.86 -3.23
CA THR A 575 44.26 14.26 -2.42
C THR A 575 43.89 12.88 -1.87
N ASP A 576 44.85 12.20 -1.24
CA ASP A 576 44.71 10.84 -0.72
C ASP A 576 43.36 10.58 -0.02
N ASN A 577 42.76 9.44 -0.36
CA ASN A 577 41.42 8.97 0.05
C ASN A 577 40.23 9.75 -0.54
N GLY A 578 40.45 10.70 -1.46
CA GLY A 578 39.39 11.36 -2.24
C GLY A 578 39.02 10.61 -3.52
N PHE A 579 37.82 10.85 -4.05
CA PHE A 579 37.38 10.22 -5.32
C PHE A 579 38.23 10.65 -6.52
N LEU A 580 38.59 11.94 -6.60
CA LEU A 580 39.38 12.49 -7.71
C LEU A 580 40.88 12.19 -7.62
N SER A 581 41.35 11.54 -6.56
CA SER A 581 42.79 11.24 -6.37
C SER A 581 43.39 10.35 -7.47
N GLY A 582 42.57 9.55 -8.16
CA GLY A 582 42.98 8.71 -9.28
C GLY A 582 42.80 9.37 -10.66
N PHE A 583 42.46 10.66 -10.73
CA PHE A 583 42.31 11.40 -11.97
C PHE A 583 43.57 12.21 -12.25
N THR A 584 43.99 12.25 -13.51
CA THR A 584 45.09 13.13 -13.94
C THR A 584 44.63 14.59 -13.98
N ASN A 585 45.55 15.55 -13.84
CA ASN A 585 45.21 16.97 -13.91
C ASN A 585 44.47 17.34 -15.21
N GLU A 586 44.87 16.77 -16.36
CA GLU A 586 44.18 17.00 -17.65
C GLU A 586 42.73 16.49 -17.62
N GLN A 587 42.49 15.34 -16.99
CA GLN A 587 41.12 14.83 -16.82
C GLN A 587 40.32 15.72 -15.87
N ILE A 588 40.92 16.17 -14.77
CA ILE A 588 40.27 17.07 -13.81
C ILE A 588 39.87 18.38 -14.49
N ASP A 589 40.72 18.93 -15.36
CA ASP A 589 40.46 20.16 -16.13
C ASP A 589 39.33 20.00 -17.15
N LYS A 590 39.07 18.77 -17.62
CA LYS A 590 37.92 18.47 -18.49
C LYS A 590 36.58 18.37 -17.74
N ILE A 591 36.57 18.34 -16.41
CA ILE A 591 35.32 18.27 -15.64
C ILE A 591 34.74 19.68 -15.52
N LYS A 592 33.61 19.94 -16.17
CA LYS A 592 32.93 21.25 -16.13
C LYS A 592 32.25 21.45 -14.78
N GLU A 593 32.50 22.61 -14.18
CA GLU A 593 31.80 23.06 -12.99
C GLU A 593 30.55 23.89 -13.36
N ILE A 594 29.38 23.35 -13.04
CA ILE A 594 28.09 23.90 -13.48
C ILE A 594 27.17 24.27 -12.31
N PRO A 595 26.32 25.30 -12.44
CA PRO A 595 25.32 25.61 -11.42
C PRO A 595 24.18 24.57 -11.45
N LEU A 596 23.88 23.95 -10.30
CA LEU A 596 22.78 23.00 -10.13
C LEU A 596 21.88 23.42 -8.96
N LYS A 597 20.56 23.35 -9.18
CA LYS A 597 19.56 23.45 -8.11
C LYS A 597 19.65 22.21 -7.23
N THR A 598 19.72 22.38 -5.91
CA THR A 598 19.62 21.31 -4.92
C THR A 598 18.41 21.58 -4.02
N ILE A 599 17.55 20.57 -3.89
CA ILE A 599 16.37 20.63 -3.02
C ILE A 599 16.83 20.64 -1.55
N LEU A 600 16.14 21.43 -0.72
CA LEU A 600 16.38 21.56 0.71
C LEU A 600 15.20 21.01 1.52
N SER A 601 15.48 20.47 2.71
CA SER A 601 14.43 20.12 3.67
C SER A 601 13.88 21.38 4.36
N PRO A 602 12.63 21.35 4.86
CA PRO A 602 11.96 22.54 5.41
C PRO A 602 12.69 23.20 6.59
N ASP A 603 13.50 22.44 7.34
CA ASP A 603 14.29 22.96 8.46
C ASP A 603 15.47 23.84 8.03
N LYS A 604 15.78 23.92 6.74
CA LYS A 604 16.90 24.71 6.18
C LYS A 604 16.46 26.06 5.63
N SER A 605 15.47 26.69 6.26
CA SER A 605 14.81 27.91 5.76
C SER A 605 15.77 29.06 5.46
N SER A 606 16.85 29.21 6.24
CA SER A 606 17.86 30.26 6.04
C SER A 606 18.71 30.10 4.77
N LEU A 607 18.67 28.93 4.13
CA LEU A 607 19.47 28.59 2.95
C LEU A 607 18.65 28.61 1.65
N ILE A 608 17.34 28.88 1.74
CA ILE A 608 16.45 28.89 0.58
C ILE A 608 16.79 30.09 -0.32
N GLN A 609 17.05 29.81 -1.59
CA GLN A 609 17.24 30.82 -2.63
C GLN A 609 16.16 30.73 -3.73
N THR A 610 15.56 29.55 -3.89
CA THR A 610 14.56 29.23 -4.92
C THR A 610 13.44 28.38 -4.34
N GLY A 611 12.24 28.48 -4.92
CA GLY A 611 11.09 27.67 -4.52
C GLY A 611 10.33 28.22 -3.32
N GLU A 612 9.10 27.77 -3.15
CA GLU A 612 8.11 28.39 -2.25
C GLU A 612 7.51 27.40 -1.24
N GLN A 613 7.75 26.10 -1.45
CA GLN A 613 7.18 25.05 -0.59
C GLN A 613 8.11 23.84 -0.39
N PRO A 614 7.87 22.99 0.62
CA PRO A 614 8.56 21.71 0.79
C PRO A 614 8.41 20.78 -0.41
N HIS A 615 9.43 19.98 -0.69
CA HIS A 615 9.33 18.90 -1.67
C HIS A 615 8.52 17.71 -1.13
N TYR A 616 7.52 17.26 -1.88
CA TYR A 616 6.73 16.10 -1.52
C TYR A 616 7.43 14.80 -1.93
N TRP A 617 7.27 13.79 -1.08
CA TRP A 617 7.87 12.49 -1.32
C TRP A 617 6.82 11.52 -1.85
N TYR A 618 7.24 10.78 -2.88
CA TYR A 618 6.52 9.64 -3.39
C TYR A 618 7.52 8.58 -3.85
N CYS A 619 7.25 7.31 -3.56
CA CYS A 619 8.24 6.25 -3.74
C CYS A 619 8.34 5.69 -5.17
N ILE A 620 7.29 5.88 -5.97
CA ILE A 620 7.17 5.24 -7.29
C ILE A 620 7.97 6.05 -8.30
N PRO A 621 8.91 5.44 -9.05
CA PRO A 621 9.82 6.14 -9.95
C PRO A 621 9.15 7.16 -10.87
N ALA A 622 8.06 6.79 -11.55
CA ALA A 622 7.32 7.67 -12.47
C ALA A 622 6.63 8.89 -11.80
N TYR A 623 6.71 8.99 -10.47
CA TYR A 623 6.04 10.02 -9.67
C TYR A 623 6.98 10.63 -8.62
N VAL A 624 8.30 10.43 -8.71
CA VAL A 624 9.25 10.92 -7.67
C VAL A 624 9.46 12.44 -7.72
N ILE A 625 9.21 13.05 -8.88
CA ILE A 625 9.34 14.50 -9.10
C ILE A 625 8.35 15.26 -8.23
N GLN A 626 7.08 14.85 -8.16
CA GLN A 626 6.03 15.61 -7.46
C GLN A 626 6.12 17.11 -7.81
N ASN A 627 6.32 17.98 -6.81
CA ASN A 627 6.46 19.43 -6.93
C ASN A 627 7.93 19.92 -6.90
N ALA A 628 8.89 19.16 -7.47
CA ALA A 628 10.33 19.46 -7.37
C ALA A 628 10.72 20.82 -7.99
N ASP A 629 10.02 21.24 -9.04
CA ASP A 629 10.20 22.50 -9.76
C ASP A 629 10.06 23.73 -8.85
N ILE A 630 9.04 23.74 -7.98
CA ILE A 630 8.74 24.81 -7.03
C ILE A 630 9.15 24.50 -5.59
N ALA A 631 9.83 23.37 -5.37
CA ALA A 631 10.35 23.00 -4.07
C ALA A 631 11.49 23.93 -3.61
N TYR A 632 11.57 24.15 -2.29
CA TYR A 632 12.69 24.83 -1.63
C TYR A 632 14.02 24.29 -2.11
N GLY A 633 14.89 25.19 -2.51
CA GLY A 633 16.20 24.84 -3.03
C GLY A 633 17.18 26.00 -3.02
N ASN A 634 18.42 25.66 -3.35
CA ASN A 634 19.47 26.62 -3.61
C ASN A 634 20.27 26.22 -4.85
N VAL A 635 21.05 27.15 -5.39
CA VAL A 635 21.87 26.90 -6.57
C VAL A 635 23.34 26.96 -6.16
N ASN A 636 24.04 25.86 -6.40
CA ASN A 636 25.47 25.76 -6.11
C ASN A 636 26.23 25.27 -7.33
N ARG A 637 27.50 25.65 -7.45
CA ARG A 637 28.38 25.10 -8.46
C ARG A 637 28.85 23.70 -8.06
N GLU A 638 28.71 22.76 -8.98
CA GLU A 638 29.05 21.35 -8.77
C GLU A 638 30.01 20.88 -9.86
N LYS A 639 31.08 20.19 -9.43
CA LYS A 639 32.09 19.55 -10.30
C LYS A 639 31.80 18.05 -10.42
N VAL A 640 31.88 17.31 -9.32
CA VAL A 640 31.39 15.92 -9.21
C VAL A 640 30.28 15.85 -8.16
N PHE A 641 29.13 15.26 -8.52
CA PHE A 641 27.92 15.24 -7.70
C PHE A 641 27.16 13.91 -7.82
N MET A 642 25.98 13.81 -7.19
CA MET A 642 25.06 12.67 -7.35
C MET A 642 23.74 13.15 -7.98
N LEU A 643 23.02 12.26 -8.65
CA LEU A 643 21.72 12.61 -9.24
C LEU A 643 20.73 13.19 -8.20
N SER A 644 19.98 14.21 -8.61
CA SER A 644 18.72 14.56 -7.93
C SER A 644 17.61 13.59 -8.36
N VAL A 645 16.45 13.71 -7.72
CA VAL A 645 15.22 13.05 -8.17
C VAL A 645 14.75 13.49 -9.55
N GLU A 646 15.02 14.73 -9.95
CA GLU A 646 14.72 15.24 -11.30
C GLU A 646 15.65 14.60 -12.33
N ASP A 647 16.95 14.51 -12.01
CA ASP A 647 17.93 13.84 -12.86
C ASP A 647 17.61 12.35 -12.98
N PHE A 648 17.22 11.71 -11.87
CA PHE A 648 16.82 10.29 -11.84
C PHE A 648 15.60 10.01 -12.72
N ASP A 649 14.57 10.85 -12.65
CA ASP A 649 13.36 10.72 -13.47
C ASP A 649 13.63 11.02 -14.95
N LYS A 650 14.42 12.07 -15.26
CA LYS A 650 14.69 12.48 -16.64
C LYS A 650 15.56 11.49 -17.42
N TYR A 651 16.65 11.03 -16.82
CA TYR A 651 17.69 10.29 -17.55
C TYR A 651 17.59 8.77 -17.39
N VAL A 652 16.63 8.29 -16.59
CA VAL A 652 16.43 6.89 -16.14
C VAL A 652 17.53 5.95 -16.60
N ILE A 653 18.62 6.00 -15.85
CA ILE A 653 19.63 4.95 -15.80
C ILE A 653 18.86 3.63 -15.71
N ASN A 654 19.17 2.69 -16.62
CA ASN A 654 18.78 1.29 -16.54
C ASN A 654 18.64 0.90 -15.07
N LYS A 655 17.39 0.77 -14.58
CA LYS A 655 17.02 0.45 -13.20
C LYS A 655 18.12 -0.41 -12.61
N ARG A 656 19.08 0.17 -11.87
CA ARG A 656 20.26 -0.54 -11.41
C ARG A 656 19.81 -1.48 -10.31
N LYS A 657 19.19 -2.58 -10.74
CA LYS A 657 18.77 -3.67 -9.90
C LYS A 657 20.05 -4.28 -9.36
N GLY A 658 20.19 -4.24 -8.05
CA GLY A 658 21.46 -4.46 -7.39
C GLY A 658 21.44 -3.80 -6.03
N ASN A 659 22.47 -3.05 -5.69
CA ASN A 659 22.60 -2.38 -4.40
C ASN A 659 21.94 -0.99 -4.42
N SER A 660 21.43 -0.58 -3.27
CA SER A 660 20.82 0.75 -3.10
C SER A 660 21.87 1.86 -3.23
N TYR A 661 21.49 3.04 -3.71
CA TYR A 661 22.40 4.19 -3.82
C TYR A 661 21.74 5.53 -3.47
N TRP A 662 22.54 6.48 -2.99
CA TRP A 662 22.10 7.81 -2.58
C TRP A 662 21.68 8.67 -3.77
N LEU A 663 20.65 9.49 -3.56
CA LEU A 663 20.40 10.70 -4.34
C LEU A 663 20.86 11.91 -3.52
N ARG A 664 21.18 13.03 -4.17
CA ARG A 664 21.48 14.29 -3.44
C ARG A 664 20.23 14.98 -2.89
N THR A 665 19.05 14.45 -3.17
CA THR A 665 17.76 15.01 -2.73
C THR A 665 17.44 14.58 -1.29
N PRO A 666 17.15 15.50 -0.37
CA PRO A 666 16.80 15.18 1.00
C PRO A 666 15.37 14.60 1.13
N TYR A 667 15.09 13.97 2.26
CA TYR A 667 13.73 13.75 2.75
C TYR A 667 13.32 14.91 3.68
N THR A 668 12.02 15.03 3.98
CA THR A 668 11.51 16.12 4.83
C THR A 668 12.08 16.09 6.25
N ASN A 669 12.42 14.91 6.77
CA ASN A 669 13.16 14.78 8.02
C ASN A 669 14.65 15.15 7.81
N PRO A 670 15.24 16.02 8.65
CA PRO A 670 16.62 16.52 8.49
C PRO A 670 17.71 15.44 8.54
N ARG A 671 17.37 14.24 9.02
CA ARG A 671 18.31 13.12 9.12
C ARG A 671 18.24 12.16 7.94
N PHE A 672 17.22 12.26 7.11
CA PHE A 672 16.96 11.28 6.07
C PHE A 672 17.26 11.83 4.68
N VAL A 673 17.89 11.00 3.86
CA VAL A 673 18.23 11.29 2.46
C VAL A 673 17.55 10.25 1.58
N ARG A 674 17.16 10.66 0.37
CA ARG A 674 16.51 9.75 -0.58
C ARG A 674 17.50 8.74 -1.13
N VAL A 675 17.01 7.51 -1.29
CA VAL A 675 17.79 6.36 -1.76
C VAL A 675 17.00 5.64 -2.83
N VAL A 676 17.65 5.32 -3.94
CA VAL A 676 17.11 4.36 -4.91
C VAL A 676 17.35 2.96 -4.35
N GLY A 677 16.27 2.24 -4.08
CA GLY A 677 16.30 0.87 -3.57
C GLY A 677 16.70 -0.14 -4.64
N GLN A 678 16.98 -1.37 -4.20
CA GLN A 678 17.36 -2.49 -5.07
C GLN A 678 16.29 -2.84 -6.13
N ASP A 679 15.04 -2.50 -5.85
CA ASP A 679 13.88 -2.68 -6.73
C ASP A 679 13.66 -1.50 -7.68
N GLY A 680 14.46 -0.44 -7.56
CA GLY A 680 14.38 0.79 -8.35
C GLY A 680 13.44 1.85 -7.79
N PHE A 681 12.74 1.59 -6.68
CA PHE A 681 11.85 2.58 -6.04
C PHE A 681 12.67 3.58 -5.21
N VAL A 682 12.14 4.77 -4.97
CA VAL A 682 12.83 5.83 -4.21
C VAL A 682 12.33 5.86 -2.77
N TYR A 683 13.14 5.32 -1.86
CA TYR A 683 12.91 5.33 -0.42
C TYR A 683 13.71 6.46 0.25
N HIS A 684 13.83 6.39 1.57
CA HIS A 684 14.70 7.27 2.34
C HIS A 684 15.37 6.52 3.49
N LYS A 685 16.61 6.89 3.81
CA LYS A 685 17.43 6.29 4.89
C LYS A 685 18.14 7.38 5.68
N GLU A 686 18.50 7.09 6.93
CA GLU A 686 19.31 8.00 7.75
C GLU A 686 20.67 8.25 7.07
N ALA A 687 21.13 9.50 7.09
CA ALA A 687 22.34 9.93 6.39
C ALA A 687 23.62 9.22 6.89
N VAL A 688 23.63 8.71 8.13
CA VAL A 688 24.76 7.97 8.73
C VAL A 688 24.91 6.53 8.23
N ILE A 689 23.96 6.00 7.46
CA ILE A 689 24.00 4.60 7.02
C ILE A 689 25.15 4.38 6.04
N THR A 690 26.04 3.43 6.33
CA THR A 690 27.31 3.26 5.59
C THR A 690 27.25 2.31 4.40
N ASP A 691 26.21 1.49 4.27
CA ASP A 691 26.11 0.42 3.27
C ASP A 691 25.35 0.82 2.00
N ILE A 692 25.06 2.11 1.83
CA ILE A 692 24.43 2.67 0.63
C ILE A 692 25.51 3.10 -0.38
N GLY A 693 25.31 2.73 -1.63
CA GLY A 693 26.22 2.98 -2.73
C GLY A 693 26.25 4.45 -3.17
N VAL A 694 27.37 4.82 -3.78
CA VAL A 694 27.57 6.12 -4.42
C VAL A 694 27.68 5.94 -5.93
N VAL A 695 26.87 6.72 -6.66
CA VAL A 695 26.91 6.83 -8.12
C VAL A 695 27.31 8.27 -8.48
N PRO A 696 28.62 8.53 -8.65
CA PRO A 696 29.11 9.84 -9.08
C PRO A 696 28.57 10.21 -10.47
N CYS A 697 28.34 11.51 -10.64
CA CYS A 697 27.88 12.14 -11.87
C CYS A 697 28.70 13.40 -12.13
N MET A 698 28.94 13.72 -13.39
CA MET A 698 29.67 14.93 -13.78
C MET A 698 29.47 15.28 -15.26
N TYR A 699 29.90 16.48 -15.63
CA TYR A 699 29.92 16.96 -17.01
C TYR A 699 31.36 16.93 -17.52
N ILE A 700 31.63 16.17 -18.58
CA ILE A 700 32.96 16.05 -19.20
C ILE A 700 32.98 16.88 -20.48
N GLN A 701 33.89 17.84 -20.59
CA GLN A 701 34.12 18.62 -21.80
C GLN A 701 34.66 17.73 -22.93
N LYS A 702 34.11 17.90 -24.13
CA LYS A 702 34.54 17.17 -25.34
C LYS A 702 35.91 17.59 -25.82
#